data_AF-A0A550GT80-F1
#
_entry.id   AF-A0A550GT80-F1
#
_cell.length_a   1.000
_cell.length_b   1.000
_cell.length_c   1.000
_cell.angle_alpha   90.00
_cell.angle_beta   90.00
_cell.angle_gamma   90.00
#
_symmetry.space_group_name_H-M   'P 1'
#
loop_
_entity.id
_entity.type
_entity.pdbx_description
1 polymer ?
#
loop_
_entity_poly.entity_id
_entity_poly.type
_entity_poly.pdbx_seq_one_letter_code
_entity_poly.pdbx_strand_id
1 'polypeptide(L)'
;MTSKIALDKPHSFILLNGDEAVARGAIEAGIKLAAAYPGTPSTEILEAIAEVAKDFGIYAEWSTNEIVATEVAAGASMTGVRSIVSMKHVGLNVAADAAMTLAYTGVEGGMVIAVCDDPAMHSSQNEQDTRLFSVHSNLPLLDAGNPQEASDMTRQAFEISEKLQLPVIVRLTTRVAHGKARVKLNEIQNLTRKAEFDKDGSRWVMVPSNAIKQHRNLQRKLAEAKKLAENSSFNVIEDNEKEIGIIGSGVAYYYARSILDTNKFSWLKLGFVYPFPADLVMAFGTRVKKIVVIEELRPYIEENMQKLHIEFLGKEKLGLEELGEFTPDKLREALAKLGLCEKNETQKVIDLPPRPPCLCPGCPHRAFYYALNMVNQFVNCNPEKCVGCVICEYACSCEKEKVFNPVKSRIRAIRLDSLSNAALTCRTCKEAPCVGACPEKALSQSTETGVIIIDEEKCNGCGWCIEACEYGAITLHPNKQKAIVCDLCNGEPECVQFCPEGALSLSGKTTDKIVTGDIGCYTLGCLPPVNTVQTCLCMGGGISQAAGMFHAGVKDKVFAVIGDSTFFHAGMPGLLNIAYNRANVCVVILDNHIVAMTGHQPTPGSGKTAMGTDAKIIEIRNLARSLGVDKVEVVDPYDVRRTTEVIREILDYQGPSVIISERPCPLKIKRDPAREVLEACNSCGVCVDVFGCPAISLNRKQAEIDPTLCWGCGVCEQVCPFDAIRSTG
;
A
#
# COMPACT_ATOMS: atom_id res chain seq x y z
N MET A 1 -1.83 -8.06 32.29
CA MET A 1 -0.38 -8.33 32.37
C MET A 1 0.31 -6.99 32.20
N THR A 2 1.30 -6.66 33.01
CA THR A 2 2.11 -5.43 32.84
C THR A 2 2.81 -5.49 31.48
N SER A 3 2.69 -4.43 30.67
CA SER A 3 3.34 -4.36 29.35
C SER A 3 4.85 -4.59 29.48
N LYS A 4 5.44 -5.27 28.48
CA LYS A 4 6.86 -5.67 28.50
C LYS A 4 7.79 -4.46 28.59
N ILE A 5 7.46 -3.37 27.91
CA ILE A 5 8.31 -2.17 27.89
C ILE A 5 8.21 -1.35 29.18
N ALA A 6 7.18 -1.56 30.02
CA ALA A 6 7.01 -0.89 31.32
C ALA A 6 7.80 -1.55 32.46
N LEU A 7 8.51 -2.66 32.20
CA LEU A 7 9.20 -3.40 33.25
C LEU A 7 10.31 -2.56 33.90
N ASP A 8 10.10 -2.15 35.15
CA ASP A 8 11.11 -1.43 35.95
C ASP A 8 12.04 -2.41 36.67
N LYS A 9 12.88 -3.09 35.88
CA LYS A 9 13.95 -3.96 36.37
C LYS A 9 15.25 -3.62 35.64
N PRO A 10 15.95 -2.56 36.06
CA PRO A 10 17.22 -2.17 35.45
C PRO A 10 18.20 -3.33 35.38
N HIS A 11 18.98 -3.39 34.32
CA HIS A 11 19.98 -4.43 34.03
C HIS A 11 19.44 -5.85 33.78
N SER A 12 18.12 -6.05 33.83
CA SER A 12 17.50 -7.29 33.37
C SER A 12 17.41 -7.32 31.84
N PHE A 13 17.18 -8.51 31.29
CA PHE A 13 17.01 -8.71 29.85
C PHE A 13 15.57 -9.09 29.53
N ILE A 14 15.01 -8.50 28.48
CA ILE A 14 13.70 -8.83 27.95
C ILE A 14 13.76 -8.98 26.43
N LEU A 15 12.89 -9.81 25.86
CA LEU A 15 12.81 -10.01 24.42
C LEU A 15 11.91 -8.91 23.82
N LEU A 16 12.50 -8.04 23.00
CA LEU A 16 11.81 -6.96 22.28
C LEU A 16 12.11 -7.06 20.78
N ASN A 17 11.17 -6.66 19.93
CA ASN A 17 11.49 -6.28 18.55
C ASN A 17 12.15 -4.87 18.52
N GLY A 18 12.62 -4.44 17.35
CA GLY A 18 13.24 -3.12 17.20
C GLY A 18 12.30 -1.96 17.54
N ASP A 19 11.04 -2.02 17.13
CA ASP A 19 10.07 -0.96 17.41
C ASP A 19 9.74 -0.84 18.91
N GLU A 20 9.51 -1.98 19.58
CA GLU A 20 9.37 -2.08 21.04
C GLU A 20 10.64 -1.60 21.75
N ALA A 21 11.82 -1.80 21.15
CA ALA A 21 13.08 -1.33 21.70
C ALA A 21 13.26 0.19 21.56
N VAL A 22 12.85 0.80 20.44
CA VAL A 22 12.77 2.27 20.29
C VAL A 22 11.81 2.84 21.34
N ALA A 23 10.60 2.26 21.45
CA ALA A 23 9.62 2.65 22.45
C ALA A 23 10.19 2.56 23.87
N ARG A 24 10.91 1.47 24.18
CA ARG A 24 11.60 1.30 25.47
C ARG A 24 12.67 2.37 25.70
N GLY A 25 13.53 2.65 24.71
CA GLY A 25 14.55 3.69 24.80
C GLY A 25 13.96 5.09 25.03
N ALA A 26 12.80 5.37 24.43
CA ALA A 26 12.07 6.62 24.63
C ALA A 26 11.50 6.73 26.06
N ILE A 27 10.93 5.65 26.61
CA ILE A 27 10.48 5.60 28.01
C ILE A 27 11.66 5.76 28.97
N GLU A 28 12.78 5.09 28.71
CA GLU A 28 14.01 5.23 29.51
C GLU A 28 14.54 6.66 29.50
N ALA A 29 14.34 7.39 28.40
CA ALA A 29 14.68 8.80 28.29
C ALA A 29 13.65 9.76 28.92
N GLY A 30 12.53 9.27 29.47
CA GLY A 30 11.54 10.12 30.14
C GLY A 30 10.84 11.10 29.20
N ILE A 31 10.41 10.65 28.01
CA ILE A 31 9.58 11.44 27.09
C ILE A 31 8.27 11.90 27.75
N LYS A 32 7.68 12.97 27.21
CA LYS A 32 6.34 13.45 27.60
C LYS A 32 5.34 13.46 26.46
N LEU A 33 5.81 13.46 25.22
CA LEU A 33 4.95 13.39 24.05
C LEU A 33 5.47 12.38 23.03
N ALA A 34 4.58 11.57 22.49
CA ALA A 34 4.81 10.72 21.33
C ALA A 34 3.71 10.97 20.29
N ALA A 35 4.08 11.20 19.04
CA ALA A 35 3.14 11.36 17.95
C ALA A 35 3.57 10.51 16.76
N ALA A 36 2.63 10.02 15.96
CA ALA A 36 2.95 9.32 14.73
C ALA A 36 1.76 9.34 13.78
N TYR A 37 2.00 8.98 12.52
CA TYR A 37 0.97 8.54 11.61
C TYR A 37 1.22 7.06 11.28
N PRO A 38 0.19 6.19 11.20
CA PRO A 38 0.41 4.75 11.03
C PRO A 38 1.16 4.43 9.73
N GLY A 39 2.24 3.65 9.83
CA GLY A 39 3.07 3.28 8.68
C GLY A 39 4.07 2.19 9.02
N THR A 40 3.82 0.96 8.56
CA THR A 40 4.77 -0.16 8.69
C THR A 40 6.04 0.16 7.90
N PRO A 41 7.24 -0.10 8.44
CA PRO A 41 7.54 -0.89 9.64
C PRO A 41 7.87 -0.03 10.89
N SER A 42 7.09 1.02 11.17
CA SER A 42 7.30 1.91 12.34
C SER A 42 6.10 2.02 13.29
N THR A 43 4.96 1.41 12.92
CA THR A 43 3.67 1.59 13.61
C THR A 43 3.74 1.17 15.07
N GLU A 44 4.43 0.08 15.33
CA GLU A 44 4.55 -0.58 16.63
C GLU A 44 5.25 0.31 17.67
N ILE A 45 6.05 1.30 17.26
CA ILE A 45 6.72 2.24 18.17
C ILE A 45 5.70 3.01 18.98
N LEU A 46 4.74 3.66 18.31
CA LEU A 46 3.73 4.45 19.00
C LEU A 46 2.74 3.55 19.74
N GLU A 47 2.37 2.39 19.18
CA GLU A 47 1.47 1.45 19.87
C GLU A 47 2.05 0.99 21.20
N ALA A 48 3.33 0.62 21.21
CA ALA A 48 4.06 0.23 22.40
C ALA A 48 4.06 1.38 23.42
N ILE A 49 4.42 2.60 23.02
CA ILE A 49 4.40 3.78 23.92
C ILE A 49 2.98 4.04 24.45
N ALA A 50 1.97 4.01 23.59
CA ALA A 50 0.58 4.28 23.94
C ALA A 50 0.02 3.30 24.96
N GLU A 51 0.42 2.02 24.90
CA GLU A 51 0.02 0.99 25.86
C GLU A 51 0.39 1.36 27.31
N VAL A 52 1.52 2.04 27.50
CA VAL A 52 2.07 2.36 28.83
C VAL A 52 2.03 3.86 29.14
N ALA A 53 1.49 4.67 28.23
CA ALA A 53 1.57 6.13 28.30
C ALA A 53 0.99 6.70 29.60
N LYS A 54 -0.12 6.12 30.10
CA LYS A 54 -0.75 6.55 31.37
C LYS A 54 0.17 6.34 32.58
N ASP A 55 0.92 5.23 32.60
CA ASP A 55 1.77 4.86 33.73
C ASP A 55 2.98 5.79 33.88
N PHE A 56 3.44 6.37 32.77
CA PHE A 56 4.60 7.27 32.72
C PHE A 56 4.25 8.76 32.52
N GLY A 57 2.95 9.09 32.46
CA GLY A 57 2.48 10.45 32.21
C GLY A 57 2.91 10.99 30.84
N ILE A 58 2.80 10.16 29.81
CA ILE A 58 3.11 10.47 28.41
C ILE A 58 1.79 10.78 27.70
N TYR A 59 1.78 11.80 26.85
CA TYR A 59 0.72 12.00 25.86
C TYR A 59 1.13 11.29 24.57
N ALA A 60 0.31 10.35 24.10
CA ALA A 60 0.55 9.61 22.87
C ALA A 60 -0.62 9.81 21.91
N GLU A 61 -0.36 10.18 20.66
CA GLU A 61 -1.41 10.36 19.66
C GLU A 61 -1.05 9.83 18.26
N TRP A 62 -2.05 9.27 17.59
CA TRP A 62 -2.03 9.17 16.14
C TRP A 62 -2.47 10.53 15.58
N SER A 63 -1.59 11.22 14.89
CA SER A 63 -1.90 12.47 14.20
C SER A 63 -2.47 12.19 12.81
N THR A 64 -3.03 13.20 12.16
CA THR A 64 -3.69 13.04 10.85
C THR A 64 -2.73 12.71 9.71
N ASN A 65 -1.47 13.14 9.80
CA ASN A 65 -0.39 12.84 8.86
C ASN A 65 0.97 13.06 9.54
N GLU A 66 2.07 12.73 8.86
CA GLU A 66 3.43 12.80 9.41
C GLU A 66 3.92 14.22 9.66
N ILE A 67 3.48 15.20 8.86
CA ILE A 67 3.83 16.60 9.10
C ILE A 67 3.18 17.09 10.39
N VAL A 68 1.89 16.82 10.61
CA VAL A 68 1.20 17.17 11.86
C VAL A 68 1.81 16.42 13.04
N ALA A 69 2.15 15.13 12.90
CA ALA A 69 2.84 14.40 13.97
C ALA A 69 4.20 15.05 14.33
N THR A 70 4.95 15.49 13.32
CA THR A 70 6.24 16.17 13.50
C THR A 70 6.05 17.54 14.15
N GLU A 71 5.04 18.30 13.75
CA GLU A 71 4.70 19.61 14.33
C GLU A 71 4.23 19.49 15.78
N VAL A 72 3.46 18.46 16.12
CA VAL A 72 3.04 18.16 17.50
C VAL A 72 4.25 17.82 18.36
N ALA A 73 5.15 16.96 17.87
CA ALA A 73 6.41 16.66 18.54
C ALA A 73 7.31 17.88 18.68
N ALA A 74 7.39 18.74 17.65
CA ALA A 74 8.12 19.99 17.68
C ALA A 74 7.54 20.98 18.69
N GLY A 75 6.22 21.14 18.75
CA GLY A 75 5.55 22.02 19.70
C GLY A 75 5.87 21.62 21.14
N ALA A 76 5.87 20.32 21.44
CA ALA A 76 6.31 19.82 22.74
C ALA A 76 7.79 20.13 23.00
N SER A 77 8.67 19.85 22.04
CA SER A 77 10.11 20.07 22.20
C SER A 77 10.46 21.55 22.40
N MET A 78 9.73 22.48 21.78
CA MET A 78 9.89 23.93 21.99
C MET A 78 9.59 24.37 23.43
N THR A 79 8.84 23.58 24.21
CA THR A 79 8.55 23.88 25.62
C THR A 79 9.56 23.29 26.61
N GLY A 80 10.60 22.61 26.11
CA GLY A 80 11.65 22.01 26.94
C GLY A 80 11.42 20.53 27.32
N VAL A 81 10.25 19.95 27.00
CA VAL A 81 9.98 18.52 27.24
C VAL A 81 10.47 17.63 26.10
N ARG A 82 10.83 16.38 26.41
CA ARG A 82 11.28 15.42 25.39
C ARG A 82 10.10 14.88 24.59
N SER A 83 10.27 14.79 23.26
CA SER A 83 9.24 14.28 22.35
C SER A 83 9.80 13.33 21.29
N ILE A 84 9.00 12.35 20.90
CA ILE A 84 9.33 11.44 19.79
C ILE A 84 8.26 11.51 18.71
N VAL A 85 8.71 11.48 17.46
CA VAL A 85 7.85 11.19 16.31
C VAL A 85 8.36 9.95 15.60
N SER A 86 7.47 9.02 15.24
CA SER A 86 7.83 7.82 14.48
C SER A 86 7.10 7.75 13.14
N MET A 87 7.82 7.31 12.10
CA MET A 87 7.29 7.12 10.76
C MET A 87 8.22 6.21 9.95
N LYS A 88 7.79 5.78 8.76
CA LYS A 88 8.70 5.20 7.77
C LYS A 88 9.34 6.29 6.91
N HIS A 89 10.42 5.94 6.21
CA HIS A 89 11.13 6.82 5.26
C HIS A 89 10.22 7.64 4.33
N VAL A 90 9.15 7.05 3.76
CA VAL A 90 8.19 7.81 2.91
C VAL A 90 7.49 8.92 3.70
N GLY A 91 7.10 8.63 4.94
CA GLY A 91 6.45 9.58 5.83
C GLY A 91 7.35 10.77 6.19
N LEU A 92 8.67 10.55 6.25
CA LEU A 92 9.63 11.63 6.45
C LEU A 92 9.62 12.65 5.30
N ASN A 93 9.28 12.24 4.08
CA ASN A 93 9.07 13.18 2.98
C ASN A 93 7.82 14.03 3.17
N VAL A 94 6.74 13.44 3.69
CA VAL A 94 5.52 14.19 4.02
C VAL A 94 5.82 15.22 5.10
N ALA A 95 6.64 14.85 6.09
CA ALA A 95 7.12 15.73 7.15
C ALA A 95 8.29 16.65 6.74
N ALA A 96 8.75 16.63 5.49
CA ALA A 96 10.02 17.26 5.11
C ALA A 96 10.02 18.76 5.37
N ASP A 97 8.94 19.48 5.09
CA ASP A 97 8.87 20.92 5.32
C ASP A 97 9.11 21.28 6.79
N ALA A 98 8.45 20.56 7.70
CA ALA A 98 8.67 20.70 9.14
C ALA A 98 10.10 20.29 9.54
N ALA A 99 10.59 19.15 9.08
CA ALA A 99 11.93 18.66 9.40
C ALA A 99 13.04 19.63 8.94
N MET A 100 12.92 20.17 7.73
CA MET A 100 13.85 21.16 7.17
C MET A 100 13.85 22.45 7.98
N THR A 101 12.67 22.93 8.37
CA THR A 101 12.54 24.13 9.19
C THR A 101 13.10 23.92 10.60
N LEU A 102 12.89 22.73 11.18
CA LEU A 102 13.40 22.37 12.50
C LEU A 102 14.93 22.31 12.57
N ALA A 103 15.62 22.04 11.46
CA ALA A 103 17.08 22.16 11.41
C ALA A 103 17.55 23.61 11.70
N TYR A 104 16.72 24.62 11.43
CA TYR A 104 17.02 26.03 11.67
C TYR A 104 16.53 26.49 13.04
N THR A 105 15.25 26.27 13.36
CA THR A 105 14.68 26.69 14.65
C THR A 105 15.31 25.93 15.82
N GLY A 106 15.70 24.68 15.57
CA GLY A 106 16.15 23.75 16.58
C GLY A 106 15.02 23.36 17.53
N VAL A 107 15.42 22.79 18.67
CA VAL A 107 14.54 22.33 19.74
C VAL A 107 15.09 22.76 21.10
N GLU A 108 14.25 22.76 22.15
CA GLU A 108 14.67 23.06 23.52
C GLU A 108 14.76 21.79 24.37
N GLY A 109 13.70 20.99 24.38
CA GLY A 109 13.70 19.60 24.84
C GLY A 109 14.16 18.67 23.72
N GLY A 110 14.76 17.53 24.06
CA GLY A 110 15.24 16.58 23.06
C GLY A 110 14.10 16.07 22.20
N MET A 111 14.31 16.09 20.88
CA MET A 111 13.36 15.57 19.89
C MET A 111 14.01 14.46 19.07
N VAL A 112 13.36 13.30 19.03
CA VAL A 112 13.79 12.15 18.22
C VAL A 112 12.81 11.94 17.08
N ILE A 113 13.34 11.77 15.87
CA ILE A 113 12.59 11.35 14.69
C ILE A 113 12.99 9.89 14.40
N ALA A 114 12.18 8.94 14.82
CA ALA A 114 12.41 7.52 14.55
C ALA A 114 11.92 7.19 13.14
N VAL A 115 12.83 6.75 12.27
CA VAL A 115 12.55 6.53 10.84
C VAL A 115 12.89 5.10 10.47
N CYS A 116 11.89 4.34 10.02
CA CYS A 116 12.11 2.98 9.53
C CYS A 116 12.19 2.96 7.99
N ASP A 117 13.37 2.62 7.46
CA ASP A 117 13.60 2.36 6.04
C ASP A 117 13.05 0.97 5.68
N ASP A 118 12.53 0.81 4.46
CA ASP A 118 11.97 -0.46 3.96
C ASP A 118 12.72 -0.97 2.72
N PRO A 119 13.96 -1.47 2.86
CA PRO A 119 14.67 -2.15 1.78
C PRO A 119 13.83 -3.31 1.22
N ALA A 120 13.84 -3.47 -0.10
CA ALA A 120 12.96 -4.33 -0.89
C ALA A 120 11.45 -4.02 -0.81
N MET A 121 11.07 -2.89 -0.20
CA MET A 121 9.71 -2.35 -0.19
C MET A 121 8.64 -3.37 0.23
N HIS A 122 8.83 -4.04 1.36
CA HIS A 122 7.86 -5.04 1.84
C HIS A 122 6.46 -4.45 2.07
N SER A 123 6.39 -3.15 2.35
CA SER A 123 5.17 -2.41 2.65
C SER A 123 5.17 -0.97 2.11
N SER A 124 6.14 -0.63 1.25
CA SER A 124 6.41 0.73 0.77
C SER A 124 6.34 0.84 -0.75
N GLN A 125 6.22 2.07 -1.25
CA GLN A 125 6.00 2.35 -2.68
C GLN A 125 7.33 2.45 -3.44
N ASN A 126 8.38 2.84 -2.76
CA ASN A 126 9.73 2.99 -3.27
C ASN A 126 10.74 2.67 -2.16
N GLU A 127 11.98 2.42 -2.55
CA GLU A 127 13.10 2.36 -1.60
C GLU A 127 13.66 3.76 -1.41
N GLN A 128 13.96 4.10 -0.16
CA GLN A 128 14.68 5.31 0.16
C GLN A 128 15.69 5.04 1.25
N ASP A 129 16.75 5.85 1.24
CA ASP A 129 17.82 5.79 2.19
C ASP A 129 17.84 7.06 3.03
N THR A 130 17.41 6.94 4.28
CA THR A 130 17.30 8.08 5.19
C THR A 130 18.65 8.74 5.49
N ARG A 131 19.79 8.05 5.25
CA ARG A 131 21.13 8.66 5.37
C ARG A 131 21.30 9.85 4.42
N LEU A 132 20.71 9.78 3.23
CA LEU A 132 20.76 10.87 2.26
C LEU A 132 19.76 11.99 2.58
N PHE A 133 18.60 11.66 3.16
CA PHE A 133 17.69 12.67 3.69
C PHE A 133 18.35 13.47 4.82
N SER A 134 19.12 12.80 5.68
CA SER A 134 19.89 13.44 6.76
C SER A 134 20.93 14.44 6.21
N VAL A 135 21.62 14.10 5.12
CA VAL A 135 22.49 15.04 4.40
C VAL A 135 21.71 16.24 3.86
N HIS A 136 20.54 16.00 3.25
CA HIS A 136 19.70 17.07 2.71
C HIS A 136 19.16 18.01 3.79
N SER A 137 18.69 17.45 4.91
CA SER A 137 18.07 18.17 6.03
C SER A 137 19.06 18.77 7.02
N ASN A 138 20.32 18.34 7.00
CA ASN A 138 21.32 18.68 8.01
C ASN A 138 20.93 18.25 9.44
N LEU A 139 20.16 17.17 9.57
CA LEU A 139 19.80 16.60 10.88
C LEU A 139 20.70 15.42 11.23
N PRO A 140 21.30 15.37 12.43
CA PRO A 140 22.12 14.24 12.88
C PRO A 140 21.38 12.89 12.79
N LEU A 141 22.09 11.82 12.44
CA LEU A 141 21.51 10.49 12.26
C LEU A 141 22.31 9.39 12.98
N LEU A 142 21.60 8.61 13.78
CA LEU A 142 22.06 7.34 14.35
C LEU A 142 21.45 6.17 13.58
N ASP A 143 22.25 5.15 13.27
CA ASP A 143 21.86 4.00 12.42
C ASP A 143 21.90 2.69 13.23
N ALA A 144 20.73 2.24 13.70
CA ALA A 144 20.61 1.08 14.57
C ALA A 144 20.69 -0.22 13.77
N GLY A 145 21.56 -1.14 14.17
CA GLY A 145 21.72 -2.42 13.49
C GLY A 145 21.02 -3.61 14.13
N ASN A 146 20.52 -3.45 15.36
CA ASN A 146 19.76 -4.46 16.09
C ASN A 146 18.86 -3.82 17.17
N PRO A 147 17.94 -4.57 17.81
CA PRO A 147 17.05 -4.01 18.83
C PRO A 147 17.73 -3.44 20.07
N GLN A 148 18.88 -3.98 20.52
CA GLN A 148 19.60 -3.39 21.66
C GLN A 148 20.08 -1.98 21.32
N GLU A 149 20.67 -1.82 20.13
CA GLU A 149 21.12 -0.52 19.65
C GLU A 149 19.96 0.44 19.42
N ALA A 150 18.82 -0.04 18.91
CA ALA A 150 17.64 0.78 18.75
C ALA A 150 17.20 1.41 20.08
N SER A 151 17.21 0.65 21.18
CA SER A 151 16.94 1.17 22.53
C SER A 151 17.99 2.17 22.99
N ASP A 152 19.27 1.80 22.94
CA ASP A 152 20.37 2.62 23.46
C ASP A 152 20.53 3.93 22.66
N MET A 153 20.45 3.84 21.33
CA MET A 153 20.52 5.00 20.43
C MET A 153 19.33 5.92 20.60
N THR A 154 18.11 5.40 20.77
CA THR A 154 16.95 6.25 21.05
C THR A 154 17.14 7.02 22.34
N ARG A 155 17.59 6.36 23.41
CA ARG A 155 17.86 7.02 24.69
C ARG A 155 18.92 8.11 24.56
N GLN A 156 20.04 7.82 23.90
CA GLN A 156 21.15 8.77 23.73
C GLN A 156 20.82 9.88 22.71
N ALA A 157 19.94 9.62 21.74
CA ALA A 157 19.50 10.61 20.76
C ALA A 157 18.82 11.82 21.43
N PHE A 158 18.07 11.61 22.53
CA PHE A 158 17.52 12.73 23.32
C PHE A 158 18.61 13.60 23.94
N GLU A 159 19.66 12.99 24.50
CA GLU A 159 20.78 13.71 25.10
C GLU A 159 21.58 14.49 24.04
N ILE A 160 21.82 13.87 22.88
CA ILE A 160 22.46 14.51 21.73
C ILE A 160 21.60 15.67 21.20
N SER A 161 20.29 15.44 21.08
CA SER A 161 19.34 16.43 20.60
C SER A 161 19.32 17.68 21.47
N GLU A 162 19.36 17.51 22.79
CA GLU A 162 19.41 18.61 23.76
C GLU A 162 20.74 19.36 23.69
N LYS A 163 21.85 18.62 23.61
CA LYS A 163 23.17 19.22 23.52
C LYS A 163 23.33 20.07 22.25
N LEU A 164 22.84 19.57 21.12
CA LEU A 164 22.93 20.27 19.83
C LEU A 164 21.78 21.27 19.61
N GLN A 165 20.73 21.20 20.43
CA GLN A 165 19.45 21.85 20.17
C GLN A 165 18.96 21.60 18.74
N LEU A 166 18.99 20.33 18.30
CA LEU A 166 18.53 19.86 16.98
C LEU A 166 17.73 18.56 17.14
N PRO A 167 16.72 18.29 16.31
CA PRO A 167 16.17 16.94 16.21
C PRO A 167 17.25 15.94 15.81
N VAL A 168 17.16 14.71 16.32
CA VAL A 168 18.06 13.61 15.95
C VAL A 168 17.25 12.49 15.31
N ILE A 169 17.69 12.02 14.14
CA ILE A 169 17.09 10.88 13.45
C ILE A 169 17.67 9.60 14.04
N VAL A 170 16.79 8.66 14.41
CA VAL A 170 17.17 7.28 14.72
C VAL A 170 16.61 6.41 13.61
N ARG A 171 17.51 5.87 12.79
CA ARG A 171 17.19 5.05 11.62
C ARG A 171 17.16 3.57 12.01
N LEU A 172 16.14 2.87 11.51
CA LEU A 172 16.03 1.41 11.51
C LEU A 172 15.77 0.92 10.08
N THR A 173 16.05 -0.35 9.80
CA THR A 173 15.53 -1.03 8.60
C THR A 173 14.47 -2.06 9.00
N THR A 174 13.64 -2.52 8.06
CA THR A 174 12.54 -3.49 8.31
C THR A 174 12.97 -4.69 9.18
N ARG A 175 14.20 -5.19 9.01
CA ARG A 175 14.72 -6.34 9.79
C ARG A 175 15.12 -5.98 11.20
N VAL A 176 15.54 -4.74 11.43
CA VAL A 176 15.81 -4.24 12.78
C VAL A 176 14.49 -3.98 13.48
N ALA A 177 13.57 -3.25 12.84
CA ALA A 177 12.26 -2.89 13.37
C ALA A 177 11.46 -4.12 13.83
N HIS A 178 11.31 -5.13 12.95
CA HIS A 178 10.52 -6.32 13.26
C HIS A 178 11.34 -7.49 13.83
N GLY A 179 12.67 -7.43 13.79
CA GLY A 179 13.56 -8.46 14.33
C GLY A 179 13.58 -8.43 15.86
N LYS A 180 13.60 -9.60 16.51
CA LYS A 180 13.61 -9.72 17.98
C LYS A 180 14.98 -10.03 18.53
N ALA A 181 15.36 -9.37 19.62
CA ALA A 181 16.58 -9.66 20.35
C ALA A 181 16.37 -9.51 21.86
N ARG A 182 17.29 -10.08 22.65
CA ARG A 182 17.36 -9.84 24.09
C ARG A 182 17.92 -8.44 24.31
N VAL A 183 17.10 -7.54 24.82
CA VAL A 183 17.44 -6.16 25.13
C VAL A 183 17.65 -6.02 26.64
N LYS A 184 18.82 -5.49 27.02
CA LYS A 184 19.18 -5.09 28.38
C LYS A 184 18.50 -3.76 28.70
N LEU A 185 17.77 -3.77 29.80
CA LEU A 185 17.05 -2.60 30.28
C LEU A 185 17.97 -1.64 31.05
N ASN A 186 17.77 -0.34 30.88
CA ASN A 186 18.36 0.70 31.71
C ASN A 186 17.33 1.27 32.71
N GLU A 187 17.82 2.13 33.59
CA GLU A 187 16.96 2.88 34.51
C GLU A 187 16.03 3.83 33.75
N ILE A 188 14.77 3.88 34.17
CA ILE A 188 13.79 4.80 33.62
C ILE A 188 14.02 6.17 34.26
N GLN A 189 14.39 7.16 33.45
CA GLN A 189 14.63 8.52 33.95
C GLN A 189 13.31 9.20 34.31
N ASN A 190 13.10 9.47 35.60
CA ASN A 190 11.97 10.30 36.03
C ASN A 190 12.33 11.79 35.96
N LEU A 191 12.28 12.36 34.76
CA LEU A 191 12.59 13.77 34.53
C LEU A 191 11.38 14.65 34.87
N THR A 192 11.55 15.51 35.88
CA THR A 192 10.57 16.56 36.21
C THR A 192 10.93 17.82 35.42
N ARG A 193 10.51 17.91 34.16
CA ARG A 193 10.69 19.11 33.33
C ARG A 193 9.46 20.01 33.39
N LYS A 194 9.68 21.31 33.58
CA LYS A 194 8.62 22.32 33.51
C LYS A 194 8.48 22.75 32.06
N ALA A 195 7.28 22.64 31.50
CA ALA A 195 6.99 23.10 30.15
C ALA A 195 6.94 24.64 30.14
N GLU A 196 7.93 25.28 29.53
CA GLU A 196 8.02 26.74 29.38
C GLU A 196 8.43 27.09 27.95
N PHE A 197 7.72 28.03 27.32
CA PHE A 197 8.03 28.48 25.96
C PHE A 197 8.72 29.84 25.98
N ASP A 198 9.92 29.90 25.38
CA ASP A 198 10.63 31.14 25.13
C ASP A 198 9.92 31.95 24.03
N LYS A 199 9.52 33.18 24.36
CA LYS A 199 8.77 34.05 23.45
C LYS A 199 9.68 34.86 22.51
N ASP A 200 10.99 34.63 22.50
CA ASP A 200 11.90 35.26 21.54
C ASP A 200 11.67 34.74 20.10
N GLY A 201 10.88 35.49 19.35
CA GLY A 201 10.59 35.19 17.94
C GLY A 201 11.83 35.20 17.02
N SER A 202 12.97 35.74 17.46
CA SER A 202 14.21 35.74 16.66
C SER A 202 14.75 34.32 16.38
N ARG A 203 14.40 33.37 17.25
CA ARG A 203 14.72 31.94 17.12
C ARG A 203 13.61 31.15 16.42
N TRP A 204 12.36 31.43 16.72
CA TRP A 204 11.24 30.58 16.32
C TRP A 204 10.59 30.97 14.99
N VAL A 205 10.72 32.23 14.57
CA VAL A 205 10.08 32.75 13.34
C VAL A 205 11.09 32.78 12.20
N MET A 206 10.94 31.89 11.21
CA MET A 206 11.88 31.75 10.07
C MET A 206 11.64 32.74 8.93
N VAL A 207 11.52 34.03 9.27
CA VAL A 207 11.68 35.10 8.27
C VAL A 207 13.13 35.17 7.78
N PRO A 208 13.41 35.67 6.56
CA PRO A 208 14.76 35.61 5.97
C PRO A 208 15.89 36.14 6.87
N SER A 209 15.65 37.22 7.61
CA SER A 209 16.64 37.80 8.54
C SER A 209 17.03 36.88 9.69
N ASN A 210 16.09 36.05 10.15
CA ASN A 210 16.30 35.06 11.20
C ASN A 210 16.88 33.78 10.62
N ALA A 211 16.34 33.32 9.48
CA ALA A 211 16.82 32.11 8.79
C ALA A 211 18.31 32.19 8.45
N ILE A 212 18.82 33.33 7.97
CA ILE A 212 20.27 33.51 7.70
C ILE A 212 21.10 33.36 8.99
N LYS A 213 20.62 33.90 10.12
CA LYS A 213 21.31 33.78 11.41
C LYS A 213 21.27 32.34 11.91
N GLN A 214 20.12 31.69 11.84
CA GLN A 214 19.96 30.30 12.25
C GLN A 214 20.73 29.33 11.36
N HIS A 215 20.88 29.60 10.06
CA HIS A 215 21.72 28.80 9.19
C HIS A 215 23.19 28.80 9.66
N ARG A 216 23.71 29.96 10.06
CA ARG A 216 25.07 30.04 10.65
C ARG A 216 25.16 29.30 11.97
N ASN A 217 24.08 29.30 12.76
CA ASN A 217 24.01 28.55 14.00
C ASN A 217 24.01 27.04 13.74
N LEU A 218 23.20 26.58 12.79
CA LEU A 218 23.17 25.20 12.31
C LEU A 218 24.56 24.72 11.87
N GLN A 219 25.33 25.53 11.14
CA GLN A 219 26.71 25.16 10.77
C GLN A 219 27.62 24.94 12.00
N ARG A 220 27.46 25.72 13.07
CA ARG A 220 28.20 25.51 14.34
C ARG A 220 27.74 24.24 15.04
N LYS A 221 26.42 24.00 15.09
CA LYS A 221 25.82 22.80 15.66
C LYS A 221 26.27 21.54 14.90
N LEU A 222 26.36 21.59 13.57
CA LEU A 222 26.90 20.50 12.75
C LEU A 222 28.38 20.25 13.03
N ALA A 223 29.18 21.29 13.24
CA ALA A 223 30.57 21.14 13.62
C ALA A 223 30.72 20.46 15.01
N GLU A 224 29.82 20.74 15.94
CA GLU A 224 29.74 20.04 17.23
C GLU A 224 29.23 18.61 17.08
N ALA A 225 28.20 18.39 16.26
CA ALA A 225 27.67 17.07 15.94
C ALA A 225 28.75 16.18 15.31
N LYS A 226 29.61 16.73 14.45
CA LYS A 226 30.78 16.02 13.93
C LYS A 226 31.69 15.56 15.06
N LYS A 227 32.02 16.42 16.03
CA LYS A 227 32.84 16.01 17.20
C LYS A 227 32.17 14.92 18.03
N LEU A 228 30.85 14.95 18.17
CA LEU A 228 30.09 13.90 18.84
C LEU A 228 30.13 12.59 18.05
N ALA A 229 30.03 12.65 16.72
CA ALA A 229 30.15 11.49 15.85
C ALA A 229 31.55 10.85 15.96
N GLU A 230 32.63 11.64 15.89
CA GLU A 230 34.01 11.12 16.02
C GLU A 230 34.24 10.37 17.36
N ASN A 231 33.56 10.78 18.44
CA ASN A 231 33.73 10.21 19.78
C ASN A 231 32.55 9.34 20.24
N SER A 232 31.65 8.98 19.34
CA SER A 232 30.42 8.25 19.68
C SER A 232 30.73 6.84 20.15
N SER A 233 30.15 6.42 21.27
CA SER A 233 30.22 5.03 21.75
C SER A 233 29.53 4.03 20.82
N PHE A 234 28.71 4.50 19.88
CA PHE A 234 28.09 3.65 18.87
C PHE A 234 28.99 3.39 17.65
N ASN A 235 30.11 4.10 17.57
CA ASN A 235 31.16 3.81 16.60
C ASN A 235 32.14 2.83 17.25
N VAL A 236 32.08 1.57 16.84
CA VAL A 236 32.80 0.48 17.51
C VAL A 236 33.95 0.03 16.62
N ILE A 237 35.18 0.13 17.14
CA ILE A 237 36.37 -0.46 16.55
C ILE A 237 36.70 -1.75 17.29
N GLU A 238 36.74 -2.86 16.56
CA GLU A 238 37.33 -4.12 17.01
C GLU A 238 38.61 -4.35 16.22
N ASP A 239 39.73 -3.93 16.79
CA ASP A 239 41.04 -4.06 16.14
C ASP A 239 41.69 -5.40 16.50
N ASN A 240 41.55 -6.36 15.59
CA ASN A 240 42.10 -7.71 15.75
C ASN A 240 43.52 -7.83 15.15
N GLU A 241 44.16 -6.69 14.84
CA GLU A 241 45.48 -6.59 14.19
C GLU A 241 45.54 -7.39 12.88
N LYS A 242 44.49 -7.27 12.05
CA LYS A 242 44.36 -7.99 10.78
C LYS A 242 44.57 -7.06 9.59
N GLU A 243 45.06 -7.64 8.49
CA GLU A 243 45.34 -6.88 7.27
C GLU A 243 44.07 -6.42 6.54
N ILE A 244 42.93 -7.06 6.78
CA ILE A 244 41.65 -6.73 6.15
C ILE A 244 40.71 -6.13 7.18
N GLY A 245 40.23 -4.92 6.90
CA GLY A 245 39.22 -4.20 7.66
C GLY A 245 37.84 -4.31 7.00
N ILE A 246 36.80 -4.54 7.80
CA ILE A 246 35.40 -4.50 7.36
C ILE A 246 34.75 -3.24 7.97
N ILE A 247 34.15 -2.38 7.15
CA ILE A 247 33.41 -1.18 7.59
C ILE A 247 31.93 -1.34 7.21
N GLY A 248 31.03 -1.04 8.13
CA GLY A 248 29.60 -1.03 7.83
C GLY A 248 28.77 -0.29 8.89
N SER A 249 27.48 -0.08 8.58
CA SER A 249 26.49 0.48 9.51
C SER A 249 25.21 -0.37 9.53
N GLY A 250 24.36 -0.14 10.53
CA GLY A 250 23.06 -0.79 10.63
C GLY A 250 23.13 -2.32 10.61
N VAL A 251 22.10 -2.96 10.05
CA VAL A 251 21.96 -4.43 10.01
C VAL A 251 23.01 -5.10 9.12
N ALA A 252 23.47 -4.41 8.07
CA ALA A 252 24.42 -4.94 7.10
C ALA A 252 25.76 -5.33 7.76
N TYR A 253 26.21 -4.55 8.75
CA TYR A 253 27.36 -4.88 9.59
C TYR A 253 27.18 -6.23 10.33
N TYR A 254 26.01 -6.45 10.92
CA TYR A 254 25.72 -7.68 11.67
C TYR A 254 25.59 -8.90 10.78
N TYR A 255 25.04 -8.75 9.57
CA TYR A 255 25.06 -9.83 8.59
C TYR A 255 26.48 -10.22 8.19
N ALA A 256 27.36 -9.25 7.90
CA ALA A 256 28.77 -9.53 7.61
C ALA A 256 29.46 -10.27 8.77
N ARG A 257 29.23 -9.85 10.02
CA ARG A 257 29.73 -10.56 11.21
C ARG A 257 29.19 -11.98 11.37
N SER A 258 27.95 -12.24 10.97
CA SER A 258 27.35 -13.59 11.06
C SER A 258 27.94 -14.57 10.04
N ILE A 259 28.59 -14.05 8.99
CA ILE A 259 29.11 -14.83 7.86
C ILE A 259 30.60 -15.09 8.04
N LEU A 260 31.35 -14.07 8.43
CA LEU A 260 32.80 -14.09 8.53
C LEU A 260 33.26 -14.51 9.92
N ASP A 261 34.40 -15.19 10.00
CA ASP A 261 35.10 -15.42 11.27
C ASP A 261 35.62 -14.08 11.79
N THR A 262 34.98 -13.59 12.85
CA THR A 262 35.26 -12.27 13.44
C THR A 262 36.72 -12.08 13.81
N ASN A 263 37.44 -13.15 14.16
CA ASN A 263 38.85 -13.07 14.57
C ASN A 263 39.83 -12.89 13.39
N LYS A 264 39.37 -13.04 12.14
CA LYS A 264 40.20 -12.93 10.93
C LYS A 264 40.20 -11.53 10.31
N PHE A 265 39.37 -10.63 10.83
CA PHE A 265 39.20 -9.27 10.31
C PHE A 265 39.25 -8.25 11.44
N SER A 266 39.69 -7.04 11.14
CA SER A 266 39.43 -5.87 11.99
C SER A 266 38.11 -5.23 11.57
N TRP A 267 37.34 -4.70 12.51
CA TRP A 267 35.98 -4.22 12.24
C TRP A 267 35.79 -2.77 12.67
N LEU A 268 35.10 -2.00 11.85
CA LEU A 268 34.59 -0.68 12.22
C LEU A 268 33.08 -0.63 11.94
N LYS A 269 32.30 -0.55 13.02
CA LYS A 269 30.88 -0.26 12.94
C LYS A 269 30.65 1.24 13.09
N LEU A 270 29.92 1.85 12.15
CA LEU A 270 29.43 3.22 12.29
C LEU A 270 27.99 3.20 12.81
N GLY A 271 27.77 3.80 13.97
CA GLY A 271 26.45 3.97 14.57
C GLY A 271 25.98 5.43 14.61
N PHE A 272 26.90 6.41 14.65
CA PHE A 272 26.60 7.82 14.39
C PHE A 272 27.09 8.15 12.98
N VAL A 273 26.17 8.15 12.01
CA VAL A 273 26.48 8.06 10.57
C VAL A 273 26.51 9.43 9.89
N TYR A 274 25.68 10.37 10.34
CA TYR A 274 25.71 11.76 9.87
C TYR A 274 25.71 12.73 11.04
N PRO A 275 26.67 13.68 11.14
CA PRO A 275 27.78 13.90 10.21
C PRO A 275 28.76 12.71 10.14
N PHE A 276 29.39 12.52 8.98
CA PHE A 276 30.31 11.41 8.75
C PHE A 276 31.59 11.54 9.62
N PRO A 277 31.96 10.51 10.42
CA PRO A 277 33.14 10.53 11.30
C PRO A 277 34.42 10.23 10.49
N ALA A 278 34.86 11.22 9.72
CA ALA A 278 35.98 11.10 8.79
C ALA A 278 37.31 10.77 9.49
N ASP A 279 37.58 11.39 10.64
CA ASP A 279 38.86 11.23 11.33
C ASP A 279 38.99 9.81 11.91
N LEU A 280 37.89 9.28 12.47
CA LEU A 280 37.79 7.89 12.92
C LEU A 280 38.03 6.89 11.77
N VAL A 281 37.37 7.10 10.62
CA VAL A 281 37.47 6.20 9.46
C VAL A 281 38.88 6.24 8.87
N MET A 282 39.51 7.41 8.77
CA MET A 282 40.91 7.53 8.34
C MET A 282 41.85 6.82 9.32
N ALA A 283 41.68 7.04 10.63
CA ALA A 283 42.50 6.40 11.66
C ALA A 283 42.39 4.88 11.60
N PHE A 284 41.19 4.32 11.41
CA PHE A 284 41.00 2.89 11.18
C PHE A 284 41.68 2.41 9.88
N GLY A 285 41.52 3.17 8.80
CA GLY A 285 42.11 2.85 7.49
C GLY A 285 43.63 2.73 7.51
N THR A 286 44.32 3.49 8.36
CA THR A 286 45.80 3.36 8.53
C THR A 286 46.26 2.05 9.17
N ARG A 287 45.35 1.31 9.83
CA ARG A 287 45.70 0.07 10.56
C ARG A 287 45.56 -1.20 9.72
N VAL A 288 44.88 -1.11 8.59
CA VAL A 288 44.58 -2.23 7.71
C VAL A 288 45.14 -1.97 6.32
N LYS A 289 45.49 -3.03 5.58
CA LYS A 289 45.98 -2.93 4.20
C LYS A 289 44.87 -2.87 3.17
N LYS A 290 43.71 -3.44 3.50
CA LYS A 290 42.55 -3.55 2.59
C LYS A 290 41.27 -3.30 3.36
N ILE A 291 40.38 -2.50 2.79
CA ILE A 291 39.07 -2.22 3.38
C ILE A 291 37.97 -2.80 2.51
N VAL A 292 36.98 -3.45 3.13
CA VAL A 292 35.73 -3.87 2.50
C VAL A 292 34.59 -3.09 3.15
N VAL A 293 33.76 -2.44 2.34
CA VAL A 293 32.61 -1.66 2.81
C VAL A 293 31.34 -2.44 2.57
N ILE A 294 30.51 -2.57 3.61
CA ILE A 294 29.22 -3.25 3.56
C ILE A 294 28.15 -2.28 4.05
N GLU A 295 27.33 -1.80 3.11
CA GLU A 295 26.18 -0.95 3.39
C GLU A 295 24.96 -1.33 2.55
N GLU A 296 23.77 -1.23 3.14
CA GLU A 296 22.49 -1.56 2.51
C GLU A 296 21.92 -0.32 1.78
N LEU A 297 21.16 -0.51 0.70
CA LEU A 297 20.68 0.58 -0.18
C LEU A 297 21.84 1.33 -0.88
N ARG A 298 21.91 2.65 -0.76
CA ARG A 298 22.80 3.50 -1.57
C ARG A 298 24.22 3.60 -0.97
N PRO A 299 25.25 3.94 -1.78
CA PRO A 299 26.66 3.95 -1.37
C PRO A 299 27.06 5.18 -0.52
N TYR A 300 26.44 5.43 0.63
CA TYR A 300 26.74 6.59 1.48
C TYR A 300 28.15 6.55 2.09
N ILE A 301 28.55 5.42 2.68
CA ILE A 301 29.88 5.25 3.30
C ILE A 301 30.94 5.25 2.21
N GLU A 302 30.69 4.53 1.11
CA GLU A 302 31.57 4.46 -0.06
C GLU A 302 31.83 5.85 -0.67
N GLU A 303 30.80 6.67 -0.90
CA GLU A 303 30.94 8.03 -1.43
C GLU A 303 31.75 8.95 -0.50
N ASN A 304 31.57 8.83 0.82
CA ASN A 304 32.35 9.62 1.78
C ASN A 304 33.81 9.17 1.83
N MET A 305 34.07 7.86 1.78
CA MET A 305 35.44 7.32 1.72
C MET A 305 36.15 7.71 0.42
N GLN A 306 35.43 7.74 -0.70
CA GLN A 306 35.97 8.20 -1.98
C GLN A 306 36.40 9.67 -1.92
N LYS A 307 35.61 10.54 -1.27
CA LYS A 307 35.98 11.96 -1.02
C LYS A 307 37.21 12.11 -0.13
N LEU A 308 37.47 11.14 0.74
CA LEU A 308 38.67 11.08 1.59
C LEU A 308 39.87 10.41 0.89
N HIS A 309 39.72 9.99 -0.37
CA HIS A 309 40.75 9.26 -1.13
C HIS A 309 41.21 7.96 -0.44
N ILE A 310 40.30 7.29 0.28
CA ILE A 310 40.57 5.97 0.90
C ILE A 310 40.21 4.89 -0.12
N GLU A 311 41.12 3.94 -0.37
CA GLU A 311 40.84 2.78 -1.23
C GLU A 311 40.00 1.73 -0.50
N PHE A 312 38.97 1.20 -1.18
CA PHE A 312 38.07 0.19 -0.62
C PHE A 312 37.51 -0.77 -1.68
N LEU A 313 37.00 -1.91 -1.24
CA LEU A 313 36.13 -2.80 -2.01
C LEU A 313 34.68 -2.61 -1.56
N GLY A 314 33.88 -1.99 -2.40
CA GLY A 314 32.46 -1.71 -2.15
C GLY A 314 31.53 -2.52 -3.04
N LYS A 315 30.29 -2.05 -3.19
CA LYS A 315 29.21 -2.69 -3.95
C LYS A 315 29.61 -3.15 -5.34
N GLU A 316 30.25 -2.26 -6.12
CA GLU A 316 30.66 -2.55 -7.52
C GLU A 316 31.57 -3.78 -7.60
N LYS A 317 32.57 -3.89 -6.70
CA LYS A 317 33.53 -5.00 -6.70
C LYS A 317 32.96 -6.28 -6.07
N LEU A 318 32.00 -6.14 -5.17
CA LEU A 318 31.31 -7.26 -4.52
C LEU A 318 30.16 -7.82 -5.38
N GLY A 319 29.71 -7.07 -6.40
CA GLY A 319 28.51 -7.39 -7.17
C GLY A 319 27.24 -7.28 -6.32
N LEU A 320 27.24 -6.34 -5.35
CA LEU A 320 26.06 -6.01 -4.55
C LEU A 320 25.31 -4.87 -5.20
N GLU A 321 23.99 -4.92 -5.15
CA GLU A 321 23.13 -3.91 -5.74
C GLU A 321 22.88 -2.74 -4.77
N GLU A 322 22.43 -1.61 -5.34
CA GLU A 322 21.94 -0.45 -4.58
C GLU A 322 20.44 -0.54 -4.26
N LEU A 323 19.82 -1.67 -4.60
CA LEU A 323 18.39 -1.95 -4.44
C LEU A 323 18.17 -3.25 -3.67
N GLY A 324 17.00 -3.33 -3.05
CA GLY A 324 16.57 -4.47 -2.29
C GLY A 324 17.29 -4.64 -0.95
N GLU A 325 16.87 -5.70 -0.27
CA GLU A 325 17.33 -6.06 1.06
C GLU A 325 18.55 -6.98 1.00
N PHE A 326 19.53 -6.73 1.86
CA PHE A 326 20.64 -7.64 2.07
C PHE A 326 20.20 -8.84 2.92
N THR A 327 20.68 -10.01 2.54
CA THR A 327 20.53 -11.23 3.33
C THR A 327 21.91 -11.81 3.63
N PRO A 328 22.05 -12.63 4.70
CA PRO A 328 23.30 -13.32 4.96
C PRO A 328 23.80 -14.14 3.76
N ASP A 329 22.89 -14.71 2.97
CA ASP A 329 23.22 -15.51 1.79
C ASP A 329 23.78 -14.66 0.64
N LYS A 330 23.13 -13.52 0.33
CA LYS A 330 23.62 -12.57 -0.69
C LYS A 330 25.03 -12.08 -0.34
N LEU A 331 25.23 -11.70 0.93
CA LEU A 331 26.54 -11.24 1.40
C LEU A 331 27.58 -12.37 1.42
N ARG A 332 27.20 -13.60 1.79
CA ARG A 332 28.11 -14.76 1.77
C ARG A 332 28.57 -15.06 0.35
N GLU A 333 27.67 -15.00 -0.63
CA GLU A 333 28.04 -15.18 -2.03
C GLU A 333 29.01 -14.09 -2.52
N ALA A 334 28.75 -12.83 -2.17
CA ALA A 334 29.62 -11.71 -2.53
C ALA A 334 31.02 -11.83 -1.88
N LEU A 335 31.08 -12.17 -0.59
CA LEU A 335 32.33 -12.28 0.17
C LEU A 335 33.12 -13.54 -0.19
N ALA A 336 32.45 -14.64 -0.57
CA ALA A 336 33.10 -15.86 -1.05
C ALA A 336 33.85 -15.63 -2.38
N LYS A 337 33.35 -14.74 -3.27
CA LYS A 337 34.07 -14.36 -4.50
C LYS A 337 35.42 -13.70 -4.22
N LEU A 338 35.58 -13.06 -3.06
CA LEU A 338 36.83 -12.48 -2.60
C LEU A 338 37.71 -13.46 -1.80
N GLY A 339 37.28 -14.72 -1.64
CA GLY A 339 37.98 -15.73 -0.84
C GLY A 339 37.91 -15.48 0.67
N LEU A 340 36.95 -14.68 1.15
CA LEU A 340 36.85 -14.30 2.57
C LEU A 340 36.04 -15.32 3.40
N CYS A 341 35.18 -16.10 2.76
CA CYS A 341 34.41 -17.18 3.39
C CYS A 341 34.10 -18.30 2.39
N GLU A 342 33.61 -19.43 2.91
CA GLU A 342 33.11 -20.53 2.09
C GLU A 342 31.80 -20.13 1.39
N LYS A 343 31.62 -20.68 0.17
CA LYS A 343 30.38 -20.52 -0.59
C LYS A 343 29.28 -21.38 0.03
N ASN A 344 28.05 -20.86 0.06
CA ASN A 344 26.92 -21.62 0.59
C ASN A 344 26.59 -22.83 -0.29
N GLU A 345 26.13 -23.94 0.31
CA GLU A 345 25.44 -24.98 -0.43
C GLU A 345 24.10 -24.41 -0.91
N THR A 346 23.87 -24.38 -2.22
CA THR A 346 22.62 -23.92 -2.80
C THR A 346 21.47 -24.79 -2.33
N GLN A 347 20.62 -24.27 -1.44
CA GLN A 347 19.33 -24.92 -1.17
C GLN A 347 18.55 -24.98 -2.48
N LYS A 348 18.01 -26.15 -2.81
CA LYS A 348 17.05 -26.28 -3.92
C LYS A 348 15.90 -25.32 -3.65
N VAL A 349 15.79 -24.30 -4.48
CA VAL A 349 14.61 -23.42 -4.50
C VAL A 349 13.41 -24.33 -4.75
N ILE A 350 12.58 -24.49 -3.73
CA ILE A 350 11.28 -25.15 -3.88
C ILE A 350 10.47 -24.18 -4.73
N ASP A 351 9.95 -24.67 -5.86
CA ASP A 351 9.02 -23.93 -6.70
C ASP A 351 7.71 -23.75 -5.94
N LEU A 352 7.68 -22.73 -5.09
CA LEU A 352 6.50 -22.36 -4.32
C LEU A 352 5.60 -21.52 -5.24
N PRO A 353 4.29 -21.82 -5.32
CA PRO A 353 3.39 -20.99 -6.08
C PRO A 353 3.45 -19.56 -5.54
N PRO A 354 3.51 -18.53 -6.43
CA PRO A 354 3.55 -17.15 -6.00
C PRO A 354 2.34 -16.87 -5.11
N ARG A 355 2.58 -16.33 -3.91
CA ARG A 355 1.54 -15.86 -2.99
C ARG A 355 1.54 -14.33 -2.99
N PRO A 356 1.10 -13.68 -4.07
CA PRO A 356 0.98 -12.24 -4.05
C PRO A 356 -0.02 -11.84 -2.96
N PRO A 357 0.17 -10.70 -2.28
CA PRO A 357 -0.78 -10.20 -1.31
C PRO A 357 -2.19 -10.14 -1.92
N CYS A 358 -3.18 -10.79 -1.33
CA CYS A 358 -4.55 -10.79 -1.84
C CYS A 358 -5.53 -10.25 -0.80
N LEU A 359 -6.65 -9.69 -1.25
CA LEU A 359 -7.73 -9.25 -0.35
C LEU A 359 -8.21 -10.45 0.48
N CYS A 360 -8.31 -10.26 1.80
CA CYS A 360 -8.76 -11.29 2.75
C CYS A 360 -10.11 -11.91 2.33
N PRO A 361 -10.39 -13.17 2.69
CA PRO A 361 -11.71 -13.74 2.48
C PRO A 361 -12.78 -12.89 3.18
N GLY A 362 -13.88 -12.61 2.48
CA GLY A 362 -14.93 -11.71 2.95
C GLY A 362 -14.58 -10.21 2.90
N CYS A 363 -13.44 -9.77 2.36
CA CYS A 363 -13.15 -8.33 2.29
C CYS A 363 -14.24 -7.54 1.51
N PRO A 364 -14.81 -6.47 2.07
CA PRO A 364 -15.84 -5.66 1.39
C PRO A 364 -15.34 -5.04 0.08
N HIS A 365 -14.05 -4.70 -0.01
CA HIS A 365 -13.47 -4.10 -1.20
C HIS A 365 -13.58 -5.02 -2.43
N ARG A 366 -13.56 -6.35 -2.23
CA ARG A 366 -13.65 -7.35 -3.31
C ARG A 366 -15.00 -7.28 -4.02
N ALA A 367 -16.08 -7.23 -3.26
CA ALA A 367 -17.43 -7.19 -3.82
C ALA A 367 -17.68 -5.89 -4.59
N PHE A 368 -17.14 -4.76 -4.10
CA PHE A 368 -17.16 -3.50 -4.83
C PHE A 368 -16.39 -3.57 -6.16
N TYR A 369 -15.15 -4.07 -6.17
CA TYR A 369 -14.39 -4.20 -7.41
C TYR A 369 -15.05 -5.14 -8.42
N TYR A 370 -15.64 -6.23 -7.91
CA TYR A 370 -16.45 -7.13 -8.74
C TYR A 370 -17.62 -6.38 -9.39
N ALA A 371 -18.41 -5.62 -8.61
CA ALA A 371 -19.49 -4.78 -9.14
C ALA A 371 -19.00 -3.73 -10.15
N LEU A 372 -17.82 -3.13 -9.92
CA LEU A 372 -17.22 -2.16 -10.83
C LEU A 372 -16.84 -2.79 -12.19
N ASN A 373 -16.35 -4.03 -12.16
CA ASN A 373 -16.01 -4.84 -13.34
C ASN A 373 -17.26 -5.40 -14.06
N MET A 374 -18.39 -5.58 -13.36
CA MET A 374 -19.64 -6.10 -13.94
C MET A 374 -20.31 -5.18 -14.97
N VAL A 375 -19.92 -3.91 -15.04
CA VAL A 375 -20.64 -2.91 -15.84
C VAL A 375 -20.28 -2.96 -17.35
N ASN A 376 -19.24 -3.68 -17.79
CA ASN A 376 -18.87 -3.84 -19.21
C ASN A 376 -18.54 -5.32 -19.55
N GLN A 377 -19.56 -6.17 -19.55
CA GLN A 377 -19.40 -7.59 -19.85
C GLN A 377 -19.81 -7.94 -21.28
N PHE A 378 -19.25 -9.01 -21.82
CA PHE A 378 -19.77 -9.70 -22.99
C PHE A 378 -19.74 -11.21 -22.78
N VAL A 379 -20.56 -11.94 -23.54
CA VAL A 379 -20.52 -13.40 -23.54
C VAL A 379 -19.25 -13.85 -24.25
N ASN A 380 -18.32 -14.43 -23.51
CA ASN A 380 -17.10 -15.00 -24.05
C ASN A 380 -17.26 -16.50 -24.23
N CYS A 381 -16.54 -17.06 -25.19
CA CYS A 381 -16.50 -18.49 -25.45
C CYS A 381 -15.06 -18.99 -25.30
N ASN A 382 -14.86 -20.02 -24.47
CA ASN A 382 -13.60 -20.78 -24.43
C ASN A 382 -13.61 -21.79 -25.60
N PRO A 383 -12.71 -21.65 -26.60
CA PRO A 383 -12.67 -22.55 -27.75
C PRO A 383 -12.30 -23.99 -27.39
N GLU A 384 -11.58 -24.22 -26.29
CA GLU A 384 -11.15 -25.57 -25.86
C GLU A 384 -12.31 -26.40 -25.29
N LYS A 385 -13.35 -25.73 -24.77
CA LYS A 385 -14.56 -26.38 -24.23
C LYS A 385 -15.73 -26.41 -25.23
N CYS A 386 -15.69 -25.57 -26.26
CA CYS A 386 -16.83 -25.41 -27.15
C CYS A 386 -16.91 -26.53 -28.20
N VAL A 387 -17.95 -27.37 -28.09
CA VAL A 387 -18.22 -28.47 -29.02
C VAL A 387 -19.11 -28.07 -30.21
N GLY A 388 -19.56 -26.81 -30.29
CA GLY A 388 -20.40 -26.32 -31.39
C GLY A 388 -21.84 -26.87 -31.41
N CYS A 389 -22.40 -27.25 -30.26
CA CYS A 389 -23.72 -27.91 -30.15
C CYS A 389 -24.94 -27.03 -30.44
N VAL A 390 -24.76 -25.74 -30.73
CA VAL A 390 -25.80 -24.71 -31.03
C VAL A 390 -26.91 -24.51 -29.99
N ILE A 391 -26.84 -25.14 -28.80
CA ILE A 391 -27.82 -24.96 -27.72
C ILE A 391 -27.93 -23.49 -27.29
N CYS A 392 -26.82 -22.77 -27.28
CA CYS A 392 -26.78 -21.34 -26.97
C CYS A 392 -27.61 -20.48 -27.94
N GLU A 393 -27.71 -20.87 -29.22
CA GLU A 393 -28.53 -20.18 -30.22
C GLU A 393 -30.03 -20.43 -30.01
N TYR A 394 -30.38 -21.68 -29.66
CA TYR A 394 -31.75 -22.05 -29.31
C TYR A 394 -32.21 -21.36 -28.03
N ALA A 395 -31.38 -21.32 -26.98
CA ALA A 395 -31.69 -20.60 -25.75
C ALA A 395 -31.92 -19.11 -26.01
N CYS A 396 -31.05 -18.48 -26.80
CA CYS A 396 -31.17 -17.06 -27.15
C CYS A 396 -32.44 -16.75 -27.96
N SER A 397 -32.75 -17.55 -28.98
CA SER A 397 -33.96 -17.35 -29.80
C SER A 397 -35.24 -17.67 -29.04
N CYS A 398 -35.21 -18.68 -28.17
CA CYS A 398 -36.33 -19.00 -27.27
C CYS A 398 -36.59 -17.82 -26.33
N GLU A 399 -35.56 -17.23 -25.74
CA GLU A 399 -35.78 -16.11 -24.83
C GLU A 399 -36.24 -14.84 -25.56
N LYS A 400 -35.56 -14.48 -26.65
CA LYS A 400 -35.80 -13.18 -27.30
C LYS A 400 -36.97 -13.15 -28.26
N GLU A 401 -37.24 -14.26 -28.94
CA GLU A 401 -38.23 -14.33 -30.00
C GLU A 401 -39.35 -15.33 -29.67
N LYS A 402 -39.29 -15.97 -28.49
CA LYS A 402 -40.24 -17.01 -28.03
C LYS A 402 -40.42 -18.13 -29.05
N VAL A 403 -39.36 -18.46 -29.79
CA VAL A 403 -39.32 -19.55 -30.79
C VAL A 403 -37.98 -20.30 -30.77
N PHE A 404 -37.98 -21.59 -31.07
CA PHE A 404 -36.77 -22.39 -31.25
C PHE A 404 -36.25 -22.25 -32.69
N ASN A 405 -35.59 -21.14 -32.99
CA ASN A 405 -35.04 -20.91 -34.33
C ASN A 405 -33.66 -20.24 -34.26
N PRO A 406 -32.58 -20.99 -34.52
CA PRO A 406 -31.21 -20.47 -34.44
C PRO A 406 -30.99 -19.29 -35.38
N VAL A 407 -31.67 -19.18 -36.53
CA VAL A 407 -31.51 -18.05 -37.46
C VAL A 407 -31.88 -16.70 -36.81
N LYS A 408 -32.71 -16.72 -35.76
CA LYS A 408 -33.13 -15.52 -35.02
C LYS A 408 -32.31 -15.25 -33.75
N SER A 409 -31.28 -16.04 -33.48
CA SER A 409 -30.41 -15.85 -32.32
C SER A 409 -29.53 -14.61 -32.48
N ARG A 410 -29.14 -14.04 -31.33
CA ARG A 410 -28.15 -12.95 -31.23
C ARG A 410 -26.74 -13.46 -30.88
N ILE A 411 -26.54 -14.78 -30.92
CA ILE A 411 -25.27 -15.51 -30.70
C ILE A 411 -25.08 -16.53 -31.83
N ARG A 412 -23.84 -16.74 -32.28
CA ARG A 412 -23.51 -17.67 -33.37
C ARG A 412 -22.38 -18.61 -33.04
N ALA A 413 -22.63 -19.91 -33.05
CA ALA A 413 -21.60 -20.93 -33.06
C ALA A 413 -20.98 -21.00 -34.45
N ILE A 414 -19.67 -20.78 -34.51
CA ILE A 414 -18.87 -20.91 -35.72
C ILE A 414 -17.78 -21.95 -35.51
N ARG A 415 -17.28 -22.48 -36.62
CA ARG A 415 -16.10 -23.31 -36.65
C ARG A 415 -14.89 -22.42 -36.95
N LEU A 416 -13.92 -22.37 -36.05
CA LEU A 416 -12.70 -21.56 -36.20
C LEU A 416 -11.67 -22.27 -37.07
N ASP A 417 -11.49 -23.56 -36.85
CA ASP A 417 -10.58 -24.43 -37.61
C ASP A 417 -11.12 -25.88 -37.66
N SER A 418 -10.31 -26.81 -38.16
CA SER A 418 -10.72 -28.21 -38.30
C SER A 418 -11.07 -28.90 -36.96
N LEU A 419 -10.60 -28.39 -35.83
CA LEU A 419 -10.70 -29.00 -34.50
C LEU A 419 -11.39 -28.12 -33.46
N SER A 420 -11.52 -26.81 -33.70
CA SER A 420 -11.98 -25.83 -32.71
C SER A 420 -13.27 -25.12 -33.15
N ASN A 421 -14.21 -24.95 -32.21
CA ASN A 421 -15.42 -24.14 -32.40
C ASN A 421 -15.44 -22.96 -31.43
N ALA A 422 -16.20 -21.92 -31.74
CA ALA A 422 -16.44 -20.82 -30.83
C ALA A 422 -17.83 -20.23 -31.04
N ALA A 423 -18.47 -19.80 -29.96
CA ALA A 423 -19.67 -18.98 -30.06
C ALA A 423 -19.28 -17.50 -30.04
N LEU A 424 -19.78 -16.74 -31.00
CA LEU A 424 -19.56 -15.32 -31.15
C LEU A 424 -20.81 -14.55 -30.73
N THR A 425 -20.59 -13.48 -29.97
CA THR A 425 -21.58 -12.45 -29.63
C THR A 425 -20.99 -11.07 -29.83
N CYS A 426 -21.82 -10.05 -29.63
CA CYS A 426 -21.34 -8.67 -29.56
C CYS A 426 -20.22 -8.56 -28.52
N ARG A 427 -19.11 -7.90 -28.89
CA ARG A 427 -17.95 -7.65 -28.02
C ARG A 427 -17.98 -6.27 -27.36
N THR A 428 -19.10 -5.55 -27.48
CA THR A 428 -19.32 -4.22 -26.88
C THR A 428 -18.12 -3.29 -27.14
N CYS A 429 -17.74 -3.13 -28.41
CA CYS A 429 -16.57 -2.36 -28.85
C CYS A 429 -16.68 -0.88 -28.44
N LYS A 430 -15.59 -0.27 -27.96
CA LYS A 430 -15.55 1.18 -27.70
C LYS A 430 -15.67 1.91 -29.05
N GLU A 431 -16.52 2.94 -29.11
CA GLU A 431 -16.84 3.64 -30.36
C GLU A 431 -17.31 2.68 -31.46
N ALA A 432 -18.38 1.93 -31.18
CA ALA A 432 -18.81 0.82 -32.02
C ALA A 432 -18.94 1.20 -33.52
N PRO A 433 -18.15 0.59 -34.43
CA PRO A 433 -18.20 0.89 -35.86
C PRO A 433 -19.60 0.67 -36.46
N CYS A 434 -20.34 -0.31 -35.92
CA CYS A 434 -21.72 -0.58 -36.34
C CYS A 434 -22.69 0.57 -36.03
N VAL A 435 -22.44 1.36 -34.99
CA VAL A 435 -23.21 2.57 -34.65
C VAL A 435 -22.83 3.71 -35.59
N GLY A 436 -21.51 3.94 -35.79
CA GLY A 436 -21.01 4.99 -36.69
C GLY A 436 -21.42 4.77 -38.15
N ALA A 437 -21.54 3.51 -38.59
CA ALA A 437 -21.93 3.15 -39.95
C ALA A 437 -23.43 3.23 -40.23
N CYS A 438 -24.29 3.49 -39.23
CA CYS A 438 -25.74 3.48 -39.41
C CYS A 438 -26.24 4.80 -40.05
N PRO A 439 -26.70 4.81 -41.32
CA PRO A 439 -27.12 6.04 -41.99
C PRO A 439 -28.40 6.64 -41.39
N GLU A 440 -29.31 5.79 -40.91
CA GLU A 440 -30.59 6.20 -40.29
C GLU A 440 -30.45 6.57 -38.81
N LYS A 441 -29.25 6.45 -38.23
CA LYS A 441 -29.02 6.62 -36.78
C LYS A 441 -29.97 5.77 -35.92
N ALA A 442 -30.30 4.58 -36.41
CA ALA A 442 -31.17 3.61 -35.73
C ALA A 442 -30.42 2.81 -34.65
N LEU A 443 -29.09 2.79 -34.71
CA LEU A 443 -28.25 2.16 -33.70
C LEU A 443 -27.69 3.22 -32.76
N SER A 444 -27.70 2.93 -31.47
CA SER A 444 -27.01 3.70 -30.43
C SER A 444 -26.24 2.75 -29.54
N GLN A 445 -25.15 3.22 -28.94
CA GLN A 445 -24.40 2.45 -27.96
C GLN A 445 -24.76 2.94 -26.56
N SER A 446 -25.09 2.01 -25.67
CA SER A 446 -25.24 2.31 -24.25
C SER A 446 -23.90 2.79 -23.70
N THR A 447 -23.91 3.99 -23.13
CA THR A 447 -22.78 4.56 -22.37
C THR A 447 -22.54 3.81 -21.06
N GLU A 448 -23.55 3.08 -20.56
CA GLU A 448 -23.52 2.32 -19.31
C GLU A 448 -22.93 0.92 -19.48
N THR A 449 -23.31 0.18 -20.53
CA THR A 449 -22.96 -1.26 -20.68
C THR A 449 -22.18 -1.59 -21.95
N GLY A 450 -22.00 -0.62 -22.85
CA GLY A 450 -21.43 -0.83 -24.18
C GLY A 450 -22.31 -1.64 -25.13
N VAL A 451 -23.51 -2.05 -24.70
CA VAL A 451 -24.51 -2.77 -25.51
C VAL A 451 -25.03 -1.89 -26.63
N ILE A 452 -25.27 -2.50 -27.80
CA ILE A 452 -25.85 -1.82 -28.95
C ILE A 452 -27.39 -1.89 -28.87
N ILE A 453 -28.04 -0.74 -28.83
CA ILE A 453 -29.49 -0.58 -28.78
C ILE A 453 -29.98 -0.23 -30.19
N ILE A 454 -31.03 -0.93 -30.64
CA ILE A 454 -31.59 -0.79 -31.98
C ILE A 454 -33.01 -0.23 -31.87
N ASP A 455 -33.23 0.91 -32.51
CA ASP A 455 -34.54 1.51 -32.75
C ASP A 455 -35.18 0.81 -33.96
N GLU A 456 -36.12 -0.10 -33.72
CA GLU A 456 -36.79 -0.89 -34.78
C GLU A 456 -37.60 0.01 -35.73
N GLU A 457 -38.08 1.17 -35.30
CA GLU A 457 -38.86 2.09 -36.14
C GLU A 457 -37.96 2.78 -37.17
N LYS A 458 -36.77 3.20 -36.76
CA LYS A 458 -35.79 3.87 -37.65
C LYS A 458 -34.98 2.90 -38.51
N CYS A 459 -34.78 1.66 -38.06
CA CYS A 459 -33.96 0.70 -38.80
C CYS A 459 -34.64 0.29 -40.11
N ASN A 460 -34.10 0.65 -41.27
CA ASN A 460 -34.67 0.27 -42.58
C ASN A 460 -34.12 -1.05 -43.16
N GLY A 461 -33.25 -1.75 -42.43
CA GLY A 461 -32.70 -3.04 -42.86
C GLY A 461 -31.55 -2.98 -43.86
N CYS A 462 -30.93 -1.81 -44.07
CA CYS A 462 -29.88 -1.61 -45.09
C CYS A 462 -28.57 -2.40 -44.91
N GLY A 463 -28.32 -2.99 -43.74
CA GLY A 463 -27.19 -3.91 -43.53
C GLY A 463 -25.80 -3.30 -43.29
N TRP A 464 -25.61 -1.97 -43.38
CA TRP A 464 -24.31 -1.31 -43.20
C TRP A 464 -23.60 -1.63 -41.87
N CYS A 465 -24.38 -1.82 -40.81
CA CYS A 465 -23.87 -2.20 -39.49
C CYS A 465 -23.25 -3.62 -39.46
N ILE A 466 -23.67 -4.52 -40.37
CA ILE A 466 -23.15 -5.89 -40.51
C ILE A 466 -21.76 -5.85 -41.14
N GLU A 467 -21.62 -5.12 -42.25
CA GLU A 467 -20.33 -4.95 -42.93
C GLU A 467 -19.30 -4.24 -42.04
N ALA A 468 -19.75 -3.32 -41.18
CA ALA A 468 -18.87 -2.64 -40.23
C ALA A 468 -18.46 -3.51 -39.03
N CYS A 469 -19.07 -4.68 -38.82
CA CYS A 469 -18.80 -5.49 -37.63
C CYS A 469 -17.62 -6.45 -37.84
N GLU A 470 -16.45 -6.10 -37.30
CA GLU A 470 -15.22 -6.91 -37.38
C GLU A 470 -15.34 -8.31 -36.75
N TYR A 471 -16.33 -8.51 -35.87
CA TYR A 471 -16.55 -9.76 -35.15
C TYR A 471 -17.74 -10.57 -35.68
N GLY A 472 -18.45 -10.09 -36.71
CA GLY A 472 -19.62 -10.77 -37.28
C GLY A 472 -20.80 -10.95 -36.30
N ALA A 473 -20.94 -10.04 -35.32
CA ALA A 473 -21.84 -10.20 -34.19
C ALA A 473 -23.27 -9.65 -34.41
N ILE A 474 -23.51 -8.92 -35.50
CA ILE A 474 -24.80 -8.32 -35.84
C ILE A 474 -25.34 -8.95 -37.12
N THR A 475 -26.64 -9.24 -37.15
CA THR A 475 -27.32 -9.90 -38.28
C THR A 475 -28.67 -9.27 -38.55
N LEU A 476 -29.35 -9.62 -39.64
CA LEU A 476 -30.74 -9.22 -39.89
C LEU A 476 -31.71 -10.30 -39.42
N HIS A 477 -32.75 -9.89 -38.71
CA HIS A 477 -33.86 -10.78 -38.39
C HIS A 477 -34.57 -11.22 -39.69
N PRO A 478 -34.77 -12.54 -39.94
CA PRO A 478 -35.22 -13.05 -41.23
C PRO A 478 -36.59 -12.53 -41.69
N ASN A 479 -37.54 -12.34 -40.76
CA ASN A 479 -38.88 -11.85 -41.10
C ASN A 479 -38.99 -10.32 -41.07
N LYS A 480 -38.55 -9.68 -39.97
CA LYS A 480 -38.64 -8.23 -39.77
C LYS A 480 -37.71 -7.43 -40.69
N GLN A 481 -36.64 -8.02 -41.19
CA GLN A 481 -35.56 -7.33 -41.92
C GLN A 481 -34.98 -6.15 -41.13
N LYS A 482 -34.89 -6.30 -39.80
CA LYS A 482 -34.28 -5.33 -38.87
C LYS A 482 -33.00 -5.92 -38.30
N ALA A 483 -32.03 -5.08 -37.98
CA ALA A 483 -30.79 -5.53 -37.35
C ALA A 483 -31.08 -6.12 -35.96
N ILE A 484 -30.37 -7.20 -35.60
CA ILE A 484 -30.40 -7.84 -34.29
C ILE A 484 -28.98 -8.08 -33.80
N VAL A 485 -28.75 -7.81 -32.53
CA VAL A 485 -27.45 -7.87 -31.85
C VAL A 485 -27.65 -8.30 -30.41
N CYS A 486 -26.64 -8.94 -29.81
CA CYS A 486 -26.71 -9.36 -28.41
C CYS A 486 -26.87 -8.15 -27.50
N ASP A 487 -27.88 -8.22 -26.62
CA ASP A 487 -28.20 -7.20 -25.63
C ASP A 487 -27.95 -7.68 -24.19
N LEU A 488 -27.20 -8.78 -24.05
CA LEU A 488 -26.80 -9.41 -22.78
C LEU A 488 -27.93 -9.82 -21.84
N CYS A 489 -29.19 -9.82 -22.28
CA CYS A 489 -30.34 -10.19 -21.44
C CYS A 489 -30.33 -9.48 -20.07
N ASN A 490 -30.08 -8.16 -20.06
CA ASN A 490 -29.97 -7.35 -18.84
C ASN A 490 -28.88 -7.80 -17.84
N GLY A 491 -27.86 -8.52 -18.32
CA GLY A 491 -26.74 -9.01 -17.50
C GLY A 491 -26.84 -10.49 -17.12
N GLU A 492 -27.95 -11.16 -17.45
CA GLU A 492 -28.18 -12.59 -17.17
C GLU A 492 -28.42 -13.35 -18.49
N PRO A 493 -27.37 -13.60 -19.30
CA PRO A 493 -27.52 -14.22 -20.61
C PRO A 493 -27.90 -15.70 -20.49
N GLU A 494 -29.13 -16.02 -20.90
CA GLU A 494 -29.67 -17.40 -20.98
C GLU A 494 -28.76 -18.37 -21.75
N CYS A 495 -28.06 -17.88 -22.78
CA CYS A 495 -27.13 -18.72 -23.54
C CYS A 495 -25.94 -19.23 -22.70
N VAL A 496 -25.51 -18.48 -21.67
CA VAL A 496 -24.48 -18.92 -20.71
C VAL A 496 -25.06 -19.97 -19.76
N GLN A 497 -26.26 -19.72 -19.23
CA GLN A 497 -26.93 -20.63 -18.30
C GLN A 497 -27.19 -22.02 -18.92
N PHE A 498 -27.62 -22.05 -20.18
CA PHE A 498 -27.93 -23.29 -20.89
C PHE A 498 -26.71 -23.94 -21.59
N CYS A 499 -25.49 -23.45 -21.38
CA CYS A 499 -24.29 -24.03 -22.00
C CYS A 499 -23.90 -25.35 -21.30
N PRO A 500 -24.04 -26.53 -21.94
CA PRO A 500 -23.80 -27.82 -21.26
C PRO A 500 -22.32 -28.05 -20.92
N GLU A 501 -21.41 -27.56 -21.77
CA GLU A 501 -19.96 -27.74 -21.59
C GLU A 501 -19.31 -26.67 -20.69
N GLY A 502 -20.10 -25.70 -20.21
CA GLY A 502 -19.56 -24.53 -19.50
C GLY A 502 -18.54 -23.74 -20.35
N ALA A 503 -18.70 -23.79 -21.68
CA ALA A 503 -17.82 -23.12 -22.64
C ALA A 503 -18.08 -21.61 -22.73
N LEU A 504 -19.26 -21.16 -22.28
CA LEU A 504 -19.65 -19.74 -22.28
C LEU A 504 -19.55 -19.15 -20.87
N SER A 505 -19.04 -17.93 -20.78
CA SER A 505 -18.98 -17.17 -19.53
C SER A 505 -19.19 -15.68 -19.79
N LEU A 506 -19.64 -14.94 -18.79
CA LEU A 506 -19.54 -13.49 -18.81
C LEU A 506 -18.08 -13.11 -18.52
N SER A 507 -17.42 -12.52 -19.50
CA SER A 507 -16.09 -11.93 -19.29
C SER A 507 -16.24 -10.41 -19.29
N GLY A 508 -15.77 -9.76 -18.24
CA GLY A 508 -15.51 -8.32 -18.27
C GLY A 508 -14.26 -8.05 -19.09
N LYS A 509 -14.23 -6.95 -19.84
CA LYS A 509 -12.94 -6.40 -20.26
C LYS A 509 -12.15 -6.00 -19.02
N THR A 510 -10.82 -6.14 -19.03
CA THR A 510 -9.94 -5.32 -18.20
C THR A 510 -10.44 -3.89 -18.30
N THR A 511 -10.72 -3.26 -17.16
CA THR A 511 -11.64 -2.13 -17.08
C THR A 511 -11.40 -1.09 -18.18
N ASP A 512 -12.38 -0.91 -19.07
CA ASP A 512 -12.47 0.26 -19.98
C ASP A 512 -12.62 1.59 -19.18
N LYS A 513 -12.66 1.50 -17.85
CA LYS A 513 -12.72 2.61 -16.89
C LYS A 513 -11.34 2.90 -16.34
N ILE A 514 -11.11 4.18 -16.02
CA ILE A 514 -9.88 4.61 -15.37
C ILE A 514 -10.07 4.56 -13.87
N VAL A 515 -9.32 3.71 -13.18
CA VAL A 515 -9.35 3.54 -11.73
C VAL A 515 -7.99 3.91 -11.15
N THR A 516 -7.91 5.12 -10.63
CA THR A 516 -6.78 5.57 -9.82
C THR A 516 -6.94 5.02 -8.41
N GLY A 517 -5.89 4.40 -7.91
CA GLY A 517 -5.82 3.83 -6.58
C GLY A 517 -5.05 4.72 -5.62
N ASP A 518 -5.23 4.41 -4.35
CA ASP A 518 -4.52 4.99 -3.24
C ASP A 518 -3.90 3.85 -2.40
N ILE A 519 -3.23 4.14 -1.29
CA ILE A 519 -2.47 3.15 -0.53
C ILE A 519 -3.30 2.56 0.61
N GLY A 520 -3.53 1.25 0.54
CA GLY A 520 -4.22 0.48 1.58
C GLY A 520 -4.64 -0.88 1.04
N CYS A 521 -5.51 -1.60 1.75
CA CYS A 521 -5.97 -2.94 1.33
C CYS A 521 -6.51 -2.93 -0.11
N TYR A 522 -7.10 -1.82 -0.52
CA TYR A 522 -7.72 -1.63 -1.81
C TYR A 522 -6.72 -1.50 -2.96
N THR A 523 -5.44 -1.20 -2.71
CA THR A 523 -4.37 -1.34 -3.72
C THR A 523 -4.29 -2.76 -4.27
N LEU A 524 -4.60 -3.78 -3.46
CA LEU A 524 -4.60 -5.20 -3.87
C LEU A 524 -5.62 -5.50 -4.98
N GLY A 525 -6.55 -4.58 -5.26
CA GLY A 525 -7.43 -4.65 -6.43
C GLY A 525 -6.68 -4.59 -7.76
N CYS A 526 -5.38 -4.28 -7.81
CA CYS A 526 -4.58 -4.36 -9.03
C CYS A 526 -4.17 -5.80 -9.39
N LEU A 527 -4.21 -6.72 -8.43
CA LEU A 527 -3.73 -8.09 -8.61
C LEU A 527 -4.83 -9.01 -9.18
N PRO A 528 -4.45 -10.07 -9.92
CA PRO A 528 -5.40 -11.09 -10.36
C PRO A 528 -6.14 -11.75 -9.18
N PRO A 529 -7.42 -12.12 -9.35
CA PRO A 529 -8.24 -11.99 -10.57
C PRO A 529 -8.96 -10.63 -10.73
N VAL A 530 -8.84 -9.73 -9.75
CA VAL A 530 -9.63 -8.49 -9.69
C VAL A 530 -9.20 -7.49 -10.77
N ASN A 531 -7.89 -7.26 -10.95
CA ASN A 531 -7.30 -6.46 -12.03
C ASN A 531 -7.98 -5.08 -12.31
N THR A 532 -8.44 -4.39 -11.26
CA THR A 532 -9.25 -3.18 -11.38
C THR A 532 -8.45 -1.89 -11.16
N VAL A 533 -7.53 -1.85 -10.18
CA VAL A 533 -6.75 -0.63 -9.87
C VAL A 533 -5.58 -0.52 -10.84
N GLN A 534 -5.44 0.64 -11.52
CA GLN A 534 -4.47 0.83 -12.60
C GLN A 534 -3.29 1.72 -12.23
N THR A 535 -3.46 2.63 -11.26
CA THR A 535 -2.39 3.49 -10.75
C THR A 535 -2.42 3.53 -9.23
N CYS A 536 -1.29 3.79 -8.59
CA CYS A 536 -1.21 4.09 -7.17
C CYS A 536 0.07 4.89 -6.93
N LEU A 537 -0.05 6.11 -6.41
CA LEU A 537 1.11 7.02 -6.25
C LEU A 537 1.55 7.14 -4.80
N CYS A 538 0.68 7.69 -3.96
CA CYS A 538 0.90 7.95 -2.55
C CYS A 538 -0.45 8.08 -1.85
N MET A 539 -0.43 8.21 -0.52
CA MET A 539 -1.62 8.43 0.27
C MET A 539 -2.31 9.75 -0.11
N GLY A 540 -3.59 9.71 -0.46
CA GLY A 540 -4.37 10.84 -0.99
C GLY A 540 -4.14 11.16 -2.47
N GLY A 541 -3.14 10.54 -3.11
CA GLY A 541 -2.71 10.86 -4.47
C GLY A 541 -3.70 10.46 -5.56
N GLY A 542 -4.49 9.40 -5.32
CA GLY A 542 -5.43 8.86 -6.33
C GLY A 542 -6.47 9.90 -6.76
N ILE A 543 -7.02 10.64 -5.80
CA ILE A 543 -8.05 11.66 -6.05
C ILE A 543 -7.48 12.79 -6.94
N SER A 544 -6.30 13.29 -6.61
CA SER A 544 -5.65 14.36 -7.38
C SER A 544 -5.22 13.90 -8.77
N GLN A 545 -4.76 12.65 -8.92
CA GLN A 545 -4.49 12.07 -10.24
C GLN A 545 -5.75 12.04 -11.11
N ALA A 546 -6.87 11.60 -10.55
CA ALA A 546 -8.13 11.55 -11.28
C ALA A 546 -8.60 12.94 -11.72
N ALA A 547 -8.47 13.95 -10.85
CA ALA A 547 -8.75 15.34 -11.20
C ALA A 547 -7.86 15.82 -12.37
N GLY A 548 -6.56 15.53 -12.30
CA GLY A 548 -5.61 15.86 -13.37
C GLY A 548 -5.94 15.19 -14.69
N MET A 549 -6.33 13.91 -14.68
CA MET A 549 -6.78 13.17 -15.88
C MET A 549 -8.01 13.82 -16.51
N PHE A 550 -9.02 14.16 -15.72
CA PHE A 550 -10.20 14.88 -16.21
C PHE A 550 -9.83 16.20 -16.87
N HIS A 551 -9.03 17.04 -16.21
CA HIS A 551 -8.62 18.34 -16.76
C HIS A 551 -7.70 18.22 -17.99
N ALA A 552 -6.98 17.11 -18.14
CA ALA A 552 -6.21 16.80 -19.34
C ALA A 552 -7.08 16.41 -20.55
N GLY A 553 -8.40 16.29 -20.38
CA GLY A 553 -9.35 15.98 -21.46
C GLY A 553 -9.71 14.50 -21.57
N VAL A 554 -9.44 13.69 -20.54
CA VAL A 554 -9.98 12.33 -20.45
C VAL A 554 -11.51 12.43 -20.41
N LYS A 555 -12.16 11.84 -21.43
CA LYS A 555 -13.62 11.85 -21.58
C LYS A 555 -14.30 10.77 -20.74
N ASP A 556 -13.61 9.66 -20.48
CA ASP A 556 -14.11 8.56 -19.65
C ASP A 556 -14.20 9.02 -18.18
N LYS A 557 -15.23 8.58 -17.46
CA LYS A 557 -15.36 8.89 -16.03
C LYS A 557 -14.25 8.19 -15.25
N VAL A 558 -13.49 8.96 -14.48
CA VAL A 558 -12.38 8.45 -13.65
C VAL A 558 -12.90 8.12 -12.26
N PHE A 559 -12.53 6.95 -11.75
CA PHE A 559 -12.78 6.51 -10.38
C PHE A 559 -11.50 6.64 -9.55
N ALA A 560 -11.57 7.29 -8.39
CA ALA A 560 -10.46 7.37 -7.44
C ALA A 560 -10.80 6.58 -6.19
N VAL A 561 -10.09 5.46 -5.96
CA VAL A 561 -10.39 4.54 -4.85
C VAL A 561 -9.44 4.78 -3.69
N ILE A 562 -10.01 5.07 -2.53
CA ILE A 562 -9.30 5.43 -1.30
C ILE A 562 -10.00 4.79 -0.09
N GLY A 563 -9.26 4.44 0.95
CA GLY A 563 -9.84 3.96 2.22
C GLY A 563 -10.25 5.10 3.14
N ASP A 564 -11.09 4.86 4.13
CA ASP A 564 -11.49 5.85 5.14
C ASP A 564 -10.28 6.52 5.81
N SER A 565 -9.32 5.73 6.32
CA SER A 565 -8.14 6.25 7.01
C SER A 565 -7.35 7.20 6.12
N THR A 566 -7.12 6.77 4.88
CA THR A 566 -6.34 7.52 3.89
C THR A 566 -7.10 8.76 3.41
N PHE A 567 -8.44 8.67 3.36
CA PHE A 567 -9.29 9.80 3.05
C PHE A 567 -9.19 10.90 4.11
N PHE A 568 -9.26 10.55 5.40
CA PHE A 568 -9.03 11.50 6.49
C PHE A 568 -7.61 12.05 6.50
N HIS A 569 -6.62 11.25 6.11
CA HIS A 569 -5.21 11.64 6.11
C HIS A 569 -4.88 12.70 5.05
N ALA A 570 -5.17 12.40 3.77
CA ALA A 570 -4.76 13.23 2.64
C ALA A 570 -5.78 13.26 1.49
N GLY A 571 -6.91 12.54 1.61
CA GLY A 571 -7.95 12.54 0.59
C GLY A 571 -8.85 13.78 0.61
N MET A 572 -9.09 14.38 1.79
CA MET A 572 -9.97 15.56 1.91
C MET A 572 -9.57 16.75 1.01
N PRO A 573 -8.28 17.17 0.95
CA PRO A 573 -7.87 18.25 0.05
C PRO A 573 -8.10 17.90 -1.43
N GLY A 574 -7.86 16.65 -1.83
CA GLY A 574 -8.13 16.18 -3.19
C GLY A 574 -9.63 16.24 -3.52
N LEU A 575 -10.50 15.85 -2.58
CA LEU A 575 -11.95 15.90 -2.78
C LEU A 575 -12.45 17.34 -2.90
N LEU A 576 -11.96 18.23 -2.02
CA LEU A 576 -12.25 19.67 -2.10
C LEU A 576 -11.82 20.25 -3.45
N ASN A 577 -10.64 19.84 -3.96
CA ASN A 577 -10.14 20.29 -5.24
C ASN A 577 -11.05 19.85 -6.41
N ILE A 578 -11.53 18.61 -6.39
CA ILE A 578 -12.46 18.09 -7.39
C ILE A 578 -13.82 18.82 -7.32
N ALA A 579 -14.32 19.07 -6.12
CA ALA A 579 -15.57 19.81 -5.91
C ALA A 579 -15.45 21.25 -6.45
N TYR A 580 -14.40 21.97 -6.04
CA TYR A 580 -14.16 23.35 -6.46
C TYR A 580 -13.98 23.49 -7.98
N ASN A 581 -13.17 22.61 -8.58
CA ASN A 581 -12.89 22.64 -10.02
C ASN A 581 -13.92 21.89 -10.87
N ARG A 582 -14.99 21.37 -10.25
CA ARG A 582 -16.09 20.62 -10.91
C ARG A 582 -15.58 19.47 -11.77
N ALA A 583 -14.56 18.76 -11.31
CA ALA A 583 -14.01 17.63 -12.05
C ALA A 583 -15.01 16.47 -12.08
N ASN A 584 -15.29 15.91 -13.26
CA ASN A 584 -16.20 14.78 -13.43
C ASN A 584 -15.54 13.46 -13.00
N VAL A 585 -15.26 13.35 -11.70
CA VAL A 585 -14.56 12.23 -11.07
C VAL A 585 -15.46 11.66 -9.98
N CYS A 586 -15.49 10.33 -9.90
CA CYS A 586 -16.09 9.64 -8.77
C CYS A 586 -15.02 9.21 -7.78
N VAL A 587 -15.04 9.78 -6.56
CA VAL A 587 -14.22 9.27 -5.46
C VAL A 587 -14.96 8.14 -4.76
N VAL A 588 -14.36 6.96 -4.75
CA VAL A 588 -14.87 5.78 -4.04
C VAL A 588 -14.11 5.67 -2.72
N ILE A 589 -14.81 5.93 -1.62
CA ILE A 589 -14.26 5.80 -0.27
C ILE A 589 -14.69 4.44 0.27
N LEU A 590 -13.73 3.57 0.53
CA LEU A 590 -13.97 2.26 1.12
C LEU A 590 -13.84 2.38 2.63
N ASP A 591 -14.98 2.52 3.29
CA ASP A 591 -15.07 2.76 4.73
C ASP A 591 -15.25 1.46 5.49
N ASN A 592 -14.18 1.01 6.13
CA ASN A 592 -14.19 -0.15 7.01
C ASN A 592 -13.98 0.22 8.48
N HIS A 593 -14.04 1.53 8.78
CA HIS A 593 -13.81 2.17 10.07
C HIS A 593 -12.45 1.89 10.70
N ILE A 594 -11.42 1.50 9.93
CA ILE A 594 -10.16 1.04 10.54
C ILE A 594 -8.93 1.06 9.62
N VAL A 595 -7.75 1.27 10.19
CA VAL A 595 -6.49 1.10 9.43
C VAL A 595 -6.13 -0.39 9.35
N ALA A 596 -6.73 -1.11 8.40
CA ALA A 596 -6.68 -2.57 8.35
C ALA A 596 -5.28 -3.17 8.11
N MET A 597 -4.45 -2.56 7.26
CA MET A 597 -3.13 -3.12 6.90
C MET A 597 -2.08 -3.04 8.01
N THR A 598 -2.15 -2.03 8.87
CA THR A 598 -1.06 -1.71 9.81
C THR A 598 -1.32 -2.22 11.23
N GLY A 599 -2.44 -2.89 11.50
CA GLY A 599 -2.75 -3.41 12.84
C GLY A 599 -4.14 -3.08 13.38
N HIS A 600 -5.04 -2.56 12.55
CA HIS A 600 -6.42 -2.21 12.91
C HIS A 600 -6.53 -1.05 13.92
N GLN A 601 -5.75 0.01 13.67
CA GLN A 601 -5.79 1.23 14.46
C GLN A 601 -7.10 2.00 14.23
N PRO A 602 -7.62 2.69 15.26
CA PRO A 602 -8.80 3.53 15.10
C PRO A 602 -8.52 4.73 14.19
N THR A 603 -9.53 5.12 13.42
CA THR A 603 -9.59 6.28 12.54
C THR A 603 -10.61 7.29 13.11
N PRO A 604 -10.67 8.53 12.59
CA PRO A 604 -11.78 9.45 12.91
C PRO A 604 -13.18 8.85 12.64
N GLY A 605 -13.29 7.84 11.78
CA GLY A 605 -14.52 7.08 11.52
C GLY A 605 -14.84 5.99 12.55
N SER A 606 -13.91 5.64 13.45
CA SER A 606 -14.08 4.52 14.40
C SER A 606 -14.80 4.90 15.71
N GLY A 607 -14.88 6.19 16.06
CA GLY A 607 -15.45 6.63 17.33
C GLY A 607 -14.62 6.30 18.58
N LYS A 608 -13.34 5.98 18.39
CA LYS A 608 -12.39 5.66 19.47
C LYS A 608 -11.06 6.39 19.26
N THR A 609 -10.40 6.79 20.33
CA THR A 609 -9.01 7.27 20.29
C THR A 609 -8.03 6.11 20.47
N ALA A 610 -6.73 6.36 20.25
CA ALA A 610 -5.65 5.43 20.58
C ALA A 610 -5.67 4.97 22.05
N MET A 611 -6.19 5.80 22.96
CA MET A 611 -6.26 5.52 24.40
C MET A 611 -7.49 4.68 24.81
N GLY A 612 -8.29 4.24 23.82
CA GLY A 612 -9.52 3.47 24.02
C GLY A 612 -10.72 4.30 24.49
N THR A 613 -10.57 5.62 24.62
CA THR A 613 -11.66 6.53 25.02
C THR A 613 -12.64 6.71 23.87
N ASP A 614 -13.91 6.94 24.20
CA ASP A 614 -14.93 7.32 23.22
C ASP A 614 -14.54 8.64 22.54
N ALA A 615 -14.73 8.69 21.23
CA ALA A 615 -14.51 9.86 20.39
C ALA A 615 -15.72 10.07 19.48
N LYS A 616 -15.86 11.29 18.97
CA LYS A 616 -16.90 11.61 17.98
C LYS A 616 -16.61 10.86 16.68
N ILE A 617 -17.61 10.13 16.18
CA ILE A 617 -17.56 9.52 14.85
C ILE A 617 -17.71 10.63 13.81
N ILE A 618 -16.73 10.73 12.91
CA ILE A 618 -16.78 11.64 11.77
C ILE A 618 -17.39 10.89 10.59
N GLU A 619 -18.67 11.15 10.30
CA GLU A 619 -19.36 10.55 9.16
C GLU A 619 -18.82 11.12 7.84
N ILE A 620 -18.21 10.26 7.03
CA ILE A 620 -17.61 10.64 5.74
C ILE A 620 -18.66 11.25 4.80
N ARG A 621 -19.92 10.79 4.86
CA ARG A 621 -21.03 11.36 4.09
C ARG A 621 -21.21 12.85 4.33
N ASN A 622 -21.23 13.26 5.60
CA ASN A 622 -21.42 14.66 5.98
C ASN A 622 -20.20 15.50 5.62
N LEU A 623 -19.01 14.92 5.79
CA LEU A 623 -17.76 15.56 5.42
C LEU A 623 -17.65 15.79 3.91
N ALA A 624 -17.95 14.78 3.07
CA ALA A 624 -17.95 14.89 1.62
C ALA A 624 -18.91 15.97 1.12
N ARG A 625 -20.12 16.05 1.70
CA ARG A 625 -21.08 17.13 1.41
C ARG A 625 -20.55 18.50 1.82
N SER A 626 -19.93 18.59 2.99
CA SER A 626 -19.34 19.83 3.50
C SER A 626 -18.15 20.32 2.66
N LEU A 627 -17.44 19.40 2.01
CA LEU A 627 -16.36 19.70 1.06
C LEU A 627 -16.85 20.10 -0.34
N GLY A 628 -18.18 20.15 -0.55
CA GLY A 628 -18.80 20.68 -1.77
C GLY A 628 -19.23 19.63 -2.80
N VAL A 629 -19.40 18.37 -2.39
CA VAL A 629 -19.92 17.31 -3.28
C VAL A 629 -21.39 17.05 -3.01
N ASP A 630 -22.24 17.31 -4.01
CA ASP A 630 -23.69 17.13 -3.90
C ASP A 630 -24.13 15.66 -4.03
N LYS A 631 -23.55 14.92 -5.00
CA LYS A 631 -23.87 13.51 -5.25
C LYS A 631 -22.98 12.60 -4.39
N VAL A 632 -23.50 12.23 -3.23
CA VAL A 632 -22.86 11.29 -2.27
C VAL A 632 -23.78 10.12 -2.01
N GLU A 633 -23.39 8.93 -2.46
CA GLU A 633 -24.12 7.67 -2.28
C GLU A 633 -23.40 6.77 -1.28
N VAL A 634 -24.15 6.03 -0.47
CA VAL A 634 -23.59 5.03 0.45
C VAL A 634 -24.16 3.67 0.11
N VAL A 635 -23.29 2.67 -0.01
CA VAL A 635 -23.65 1.30 -0.36
C VAL A 635 -23.02 0.31 0.62
N ASP A 636 -23.74 -0.76 0.91
CA ASP A 636 -23.11 -1.95 1.48
C ASP A 636 -22.50 -2.75 0.32
N PRO A 637 -21.16 -2.91 0.27
CA PRO A 637 -20.50 -3.61 -0.82
C PRO A 637 -20.93 -5.07 -0.98
N TYR A 638 -21.47 -5.72 0.06
CA TYR A 638 -21.97 -7.09 -0.11
C TYR A 638 -23.32 -7.14 -0.83
N ASP A 639 -24.04 -6.03 -0.96
CA ASP A 639 -25.18 -5.93 -1.87
C ASP A 639 -24.65 -5.59 -3.26
N VAL A 640 -24.27 -6.64 -4.00
CA VAL A 640 -23.64 -6.50 -5.32
C VAL A 640 -24.61 -5.84 -6.30
N ARG A 641 -25.91 -6.14 -6.20
CA ARG A 641 -26.94 -5.57 -7.06
C ARG A 641 -27.07 -4.06 -6.84
N ARG A 642 -27.29 -3.63 -5.59
CA ARG A 642 -27.41 -2.20 -5.27
C ARG A 642 -26.10 -1.45 -5.56
N THR A 643 -24.96 -2.05 -5.26
CA THR A 643 -23.64 -1.46 -5.57
C THR A 643 -23.49 -1.25 -7.07
N THR A 644 -23.89 -2.22 -7.89
CA THR A 644 -23.84 -2.12 -9.36
C THR A 644 -24.81 -1.04 -9.86
N GLU A 645 -26.02 -0.96 -9.31
CA GLU A 645 -26.99 0.11 -9.62
C GLU A 645 -26.43 1.50 -9.32
N VAL A 646 -25.86 1.71 -8.13
CA VAL A 646 -25.27 3.00 -7.74
C VAL A 646 -24.09 3.36 -8.64
N ILE A 647 -23.25 2.39 -9.01
CA ILE A 647 -22.16 2.62 -9.96
C ILE A 647 -22.74 3.04 -11.33
N ARG A 648 -23.86 2.46 -11.79
CA ARG A 648 -24.55 2.87 -13.03
C ARG A 648 -25.08 4.31 -12.92
N GLU A 649 -25.82 4.63 -11.86
CA GLU A 649 -26.33 5.99 -11.60
C GLU A 649 -25.20 7.04 -11.61
N ILE A 650 -24.04 6.68 -11.06
CA ILE A 650 -22.86 7.56 -10.98
C ILE A 650 -22.18 7.71 -12.33
N LEU A 651 -22.19 6.68 -13.20
CA LEU A 651 -21.64 6.81 -14.55
C LEU A 651 -22.43 7.83 -15.38
N ASP A 652 -23.75 7.92 -15.19
CA ASP A 652 -24.61 8.87 -15.89
C ASP A 652 -24.53 10.28 -15.30
N TYR A 653 -24.13 10.41 -14.02
CA TYR A 653 -23.98 11.69 -13.35
C TYR A 653 -22.77 12.47 -13.87
N GLN A 654 -22.99 13.73 -14.27
CA GLN A 654 -21.93 14.66 -14.67
C GLN A 654 -21.54 15.57 -13.52
N GLY A 655 -20.30 15.45 -13.07
CA GLY A 655 -19.72 16.28 -12.02
C GLY A 655 -19.05 15.47 -10.91
N PRO A 656 -18.55 16.16 -9.88
CA PRO A 656 -17.90 15.52 -8.75
C PRO A 656 -18.90 14.65 -7.98
N SER A 657 -18.54 13.40 -7.71
CA SER A 657 -19.40 12.46 -6.99
C SER A 657 -18.60 11.59 -6.03
N VAL A 658 -19.26 11.09 -4.99
CA VAL A 658 -18.67 10.17 -4.01
C VAL A 658 -19.55 8.94 -3.84
N ILE A 659 -18.92 7.75 -3.86
CA ILE A 659 -19.52 6.50 -3.39
C ILE A 659 -18.79 6.10 -2.12
N ILE A 660 -19.51 5.95 -1.01
CA ILE A 660 -18.98 5.42 0.24
C ILE A 660 -19.42 3.96 0.33
N SER A 661 -18.47 3.07 0.18
CA SER A 661 -18.67 1.63 0.36
C SER A 661 -18.43 1.32 1.83
N GLU A 662 -19.51 1.31 2.61
CA GLU A 662 -19.45 1.30 4.08
C GLU A 662 -19.71 -0.12 4.60
N ARG A 663 -18.69 -0.76 5.16
CA ARG A 663 -18.83 -2.01 5.89
C ARG A 663 -17.64 -2.28 6.80
N PRO A 664 -17.86 -2.64 8.08
CA PRO A 664 -16.79 -2.99 9.01
C PRO A 664 -15.82 -4.04 8.45
N CYS A 665 -14.55 -3.90 8.81
CA CYS A 665 -13.53 -4.89 8.45
C CYS A 665 -13.92 -6.31 8.96
N PRO A 666 -13.93 -7.34 8.08
CA PRO A 666 -14.25 -8.72 8.47
C PRO A 666 -13.43 -9.23 9.65
N LEU A 667 -12.17 -8.79 9.75
CA LEU A 667 -11.26 -9.19 10.83
C LEU A 667 -11.66 -8.65 12.21
N LYS A 668 -12.63 -7.74 12.30
CA LYS A 668 -13.15 -7.17 13.56
C LYS A 668 -14.56 -7.64 13.93
N ILE A 669 -15.22 -8.40 13.06
CA ILE A 669 -16.57 -8.91 13.30
C ILE A 669 -16.55 -10.43 13.49
N LYS A 670 -17.66 -10.99 13.98
CA LYS A 670 -17.79 -12.45 14.15
C LYS A 670 -18.05 -13.09 12.77
N ARG A 671 -17.51 -14.29 12.55
CA ARG A 671 -17.79 -15.10 11.34
C ARG A 671 -19.24 -15.56 11.32
N ASP A 672 -19.84 -15.48 10.14
CA ASP A 672 -21.12 -16.12 9.82
C ASP A 672 -20.90 -17.59 9.41
N PRO A 673 -21.97 -18.41 9.33
CA PRO A 673 -21.87 -19.78 8.84
C PRO A 673 -21.16 -19.87 7.50
N ALA A 674 -20.30 -20.88 7.35
CA ALA A 674 -19.63 -21.13 6.08
C ALA A 674 -20.66 -21.41 4.98
N ARG A 675 -20.28 -21.16 3.73
CA ARG A 675 -21.11 -21.50 2.57
C ARG A 675 -20.75 -22.89 2.05
N GLU A 676 -21.72 -23.59 1.47
CA GLU A 676 -21.54 -24.89 0.82
C GLU A 676 -21.83 -24.80 -0.69
N VAL A 677 -21.23 -25.71 -1.46
CA VAL A 677 -21.43 -25.84 -2.90
C VAL A 677 -22.36 -27.01 -3.18
N LEU A 678 -23.39 -26.79 -3.99
CA LEU A 678 -24.41 -27.77 -4.35
C LEU A 678 -24.04 -28.54 -5.64
N GLU A 679 -24.71 -29.67 -5.88
CA GLU A 679 -24.52 -30.49 -7.08
C GLU A 679 -24.80 -29.74 -8.40
N ALA A 680 -25.55 -28.63 -8.35
CA ALA A 680 -25.80 -27.76 -9.50
C ALA A 680 -24.53 -27.03 -10.01
N CYS A 681 -23.41 -27.11 -9.28
CA CYS A 681 -22.15 -26.49 -9.69
C CYS A 681 -21.54 -27.20 -10.90
N ASN A 682 -21.27 -26.43 -11.96
CA ASN A 682 -20.65 -26.93 -13.19
C ASN A 682 -19.16 -26.56 -13.34
N SER A 683 -18.52 -26.10 -12.27
CA SER A 683 -17.11 -25.66 -12.27
C SER A 683 -16.81 -24.54 -13.30
N CYS A 684 -17.73 -23.57 -13.46
CA CYS A 684 -17.58 -22.45 -14.39
C CYS A 684 -16.46 -21.45 -14.05
N GLY A 685 -15.90 -21.49 -12.84
CA GLY A 685 -14.79 -20.63 -12.43
C GLY A 685 -15.19 -19.24 -11.92
N VAL A 686 -16.41 -18.74 -12.10
CA VAL A 686 -16.80 -17.35 -11.76
C VAL A 686 -16.44 -16.95 -10.31
N CYS A 687 -16.66 -17.83 -9.34
CA CYS A 687 -16.36 -17.57 -7.93
C CYS A 687 -14.85 -17.49 -7.61
N VAL A 688 -13.99 -18.09 -8.45
CA VAL A 688 -12.53 -18.19 -8.28
C VAL A 688 -11.81 -17.25 -9.25
N ASP A 689 -12.15 -17.28 -10.53
CA ASP A 689 -11.43 -16.59 -11.60
C ASP A 689 -11.93 -15.17 -11.86
N VAL A 690 -13.13 -14.82 -11.34
CA VAL A 690 -13.72 -13.48 -11.53
C VAL A 690 -13.93 -12.79 -10.19
N PHE A 691 -14.61 -13.44 -9.23
CA PHE A 691 -14.79 -12.90 -7.88
C PHE A 691 -13.53 -13.04 -7.01
N GLY A 692 -12.77 -14.12 -7.18
CA GLY A 692 -11.46 -14.30 -6.56
C GLY A 692 -11.43 -14.65 -5.09
N CYS A 693 -12.51 -15.20 -4.52
CA CYS A 693 -12.54 -15.47 -3.09
C CYS A 693 -11.43 -16.46 -2.69
N PRO A 694 -10.52 -16.12 -1.76
CA PRO A 694 -9.41 -17.00 -1.39
C PRO A 694 -9.86 -18.20 -0.56
N ALA A 695 -11.11 -18.21 -0.10
CA ALA A 695 -11.73 -19.35 0.55
C ALA A 695 -12.35 -20.34 -0.45
N ILE A 696 -12.32 -20.07 -1.76
CA ILE A 696 -12.91 -20.91 -2.79
C ILE A 696 -11.81 -21.40 -3.72
N SER A 697 -11.73 -22.71 -3.93
CA SER A 697 -10.85 -23.35 -4.90
C SER A 697 -11.66 -24.06 -5.97
N LEU A 698 -11.04 -24.30 -7.14
CA LEU A 698 -11.68 -25.02 -8.24
C LEU A 698 -11.08 -26.42 -8.36
N ASN A 699 -11.92 -27.45 -8.36
CA ASN A 699 -11.51 -28.82 -8.72
C ASN A 699 -12.12 -29.22 -10.08
N ARG A 700 -11.79 -30.42 -10.58
CA ARG A 700 -12.27 -30.91 -11.90
C ARG A 700 -13.78 -31.11 -12.02
N LYS A 701 -14.53 -31.11 -10.90
CA LYS A 701 -15.96 -31.40 -10.83
C LYS A 701 -16.80 -30.21 -10.36
N GLN A 702 -16.35 -29.48 -9.34
CA GLN A 702 -17.07 -28.37 -8.72
C GLN A 702 -16.11 -27.39 -8.01
N ALA A 703 -16.64 -26.25 -7.57
CA ALA A 703 -15.95 -25.39 -6.61
C ALA A 703 -15.95 -26.05 -5.21
N GLU A 704 -14.91 -25.79 -4.43
CA GLU A 704 -14.81 -26.19 -3.02
C GLU A 704 -14.59 -24.97 -2.14
N ILE A 705 -15.29 -24.89 -1.00
CA ILE A 705 -15.17 -23.79 -0.05
C ILE A 705 -14.45 -24.29 1.20
N ASP A 706 -13.32 -23.66 1.55
CA ASP A 706 -12.59 -23.92 2.78
C ASP A 706 -13.30 -23.24 3.97
N PRO A 707 -13.89 -24.00 4.91
CA PRO A 707 -14.62 -23.43 6.04
C PRO A 707 -13.71 -22.71 7.04
N THR A 708 -12.40 -22.98 7.03
CA THR A 708 -11.42 -22.32 7.90
C THR A 708 -11.08 -20.91 7.42
N LEU A 709 -11.21 -20.67 6.11
CA LEU A 709 -10.99 -19.38 5.46
C LEU A 709 -12.31 -18.62 5.21
N CYS A 710 -13.44 -19.33 5.07
CA CYS A 710 -14.73 -18.73 4.79
C CYS A 710 -15.21 -17.82 5.94
N TRP A 711 -15.59 -16.60 5.60
CA TRP A 711 -16.16 -15.63 6.54
C TRP A 711 -17.69 -15.59 6.52
N GLY A 712 -18.32 -16.41 5.67
CA GLY A 712 -19.79 -16.48 5.58
C GLY A 712 -20.44 -15.24 4.96
N CYS A 713 -19.71 -14.43 4.19
CA CYS A 713 -20.19 -13.13 3.69
C CYS A 713 -21.41 -13.16 2.74
N GLY A 714 -21.76 -14.31 2.16
CA GLY A 714 -22.93 -14.45 1.26
C GLY A 714 -22.75 -13.86 -0.14
N VAL A 715 -21.71 -13.06 -0.39
CA VAL A 715 -21.43 -12.50 -1.73
C VAL A 715 -21.27 -13.58 -2.79
N CYS A 716 -20.66 -14.72 -2.45
CA CYS A 716 -20.49 -15.83 -3.39
C CYS A 716 -21.83 -16.45 -3.88
N GLU A 717 -22.91 -16.29 -3.12
CA GLU A 717 -24.26 -16.72 -3.51
C GLU A 717 -24.80 -15.82 -4.63
N GLN A 718 -24.63 -14.51 -4.50
CA GLN A 718 -25.10 -13.52 -5.47
C GLN A 718 -24.33 -13.57 -6.80
N VAL A 719 -23.07 -14.00 -6.78
CA VAL A 719 -22.21 -14.05 -7.98
C VAL A 719 -22.24 -15.41 -8.68
N CYS A 720 -22.88 -16.42 -8.09
CA CYS A 720 -22.96 -17.75 -8.67
C CYS A 720 -24.07 -17.79 -9.73
N PRO A 721 -23.77 -17.96 -11.03
CA PRO A 721 -24.80 -17.94 -12.08
C PRO A 721 -25.70 -19.19 -12.09
N PHE A 722 -25.41 -20.19 -11.25
CA PHE A 722 -26.14 -21.45 -11.17
C PHE A 722 -26.84 -21.63 -9.83
N ASP A 723 -26.87 -20.60 -8.97
CA ASP A 723 -27.40 -20.66 -7.60
C ASP A 723 -26.86 -21.87 -6.81
N ALA A 724 -25.62 -22.26 -7.13
CA ALA A 724 -25.00 -23.49 -6.62
C ALA A 724 -24.21 -23.26 -5.31
N ILE A 725 -24.36 -22.09 -4.66
CA ILE A 725 -23.71 -21.77 -3.40
C ILE A 725 -24.76 -21.26 -2.42
N ARG A 726 -24.80 -21.80 -1.19
CA ARG A 726 -25.75 -21.38 -0.16
C ARG A 726 -25.17 -21.44 1.27
N SER A 727 -25.90 -20.86 2.22
CA SER A 727 -25.64 -20.96 3.66
C SER A 727 -25.67 -22.41 4.12
N THR A 728 -24.74 -22.79 5.02
CA THR A 728 -24.82 -24.06 5.78
C THR A 728 -25.73 -23.98 7.00
N GLY A 729 -26.24 -22.78 7.32
CA GLY A 729 -27.07 -22.51 8.50
C GLY A 729 -28.35 -21.75 8.17
#